data_AF-A0A7K1ZTN4-F1
#
_entry.id   AF-A0A7K1ZTN4-F1
#
_cell.length_a   1.000
_cell.length_b   1.000
_cell.length_c   1.000
_cell.angle_alpha   90.00
_cell.angle_beta   90.00
_cell.angle_gamma   90.00
#
_symmetry.space_group_name_H-M   'P 1'
#
loop_
_entity.id
_entity.type
_entity.pdbx_description
1 polymer ?
#
loop_
_entity_poly.entity_id
_entity_poly.type
_entity_poly.pdbx_seq_one_letter_code
_entity_poly.pdbx_strand_id
1 'polypeptide(L)'
;MPQPVTKRCSGTSILAAGALVASLVAVGARPAGAVETVADHATPVTACVGDATEDWMFDDVSQGHYFRDAINCLAYYGVTIGYGDGTFRPSRNVSRFEMVLFMERSARAAGADPADVVQDFAATGSDPVNRADMALLIARLLASATDNDSRVNVVLRSDGTFTVGGTEPDDAFIDSRQSQPVTKDSAASALFELGVAKGTGGGNFSPEGHVTRGEMAAFITRALAHTTARPEGVTIQQYVPGEVTVSVRNEVFAPVINAAIDAFSIASRDAHRAFRSDGSCSTLVNDQSGSRPCEIDVLDPVTGPDGDFTIGLGPTDEQDLTVWAWTGAPGDIVRSGDDRLVSVEVSTQGVEATGAKVSNSLPENATHVRFGSTVTVTVQLVGVNGLRAVPPEDGASYTIRREAFNQIDGTATPSSPLTQRTTEVVAVDDTGKIEFTLDGVDPESNDTGDTADDEILWRYTVTPVGESPLMDEPVENVQVVFTDADPVATTIDLATQVKYLRAARSSTRPVSNVVIATVTDQYGQPFRGASVVLESTTHAELFEYSGPVTTGSSGTARVGYSHSGTQGIRETLTATVAGVTDSIDFLWAADPQPGFEVTTSGGTYEVLAADPQRNEVVVDLTAGFGTATVVVYDGNDRFRLDGRVVSLSVFESVLANELDDEASILLLGWSSRDPDNQADRTDWFLVS
;
A
#
# COMPACT_ATOMS: atom_id res chain seq x y z
N MET A 1 -16.43 -71.03 -19.09
CA MET A 1 -16.27 -71.03 -20.56
C MET A 1 -16.91 -69.76 -21.09
N PRO A 2 -16.19 -69.00 -21.92
CA PRO A 2 -14.79 -68.57 -21.73
C PRO A 2 -14.67 -67.03 -21.94
N GLN A 3 -13.84 -66.24 -21.21
CA GLN A 3 -12.38 -66.00 -21.34
C GLN A 3 -11.95 -65.62 -22.78
N PRO A 4 -10.87 -64.84 -23.06
CA PRO A 4 -9.66 -64.56 -22.23
C PRO A 4 -9.13 -63.07 -22.25
N VAL A 5 -8.29 -62.57 -21.32
CA VAL A 5 -6.80 -62.69 -21.14
C VAL A 5 -6.02 -61.97 -22.26
N THR A 6 -5.12 -61.00 -21.99
CA THR A 6 -3.71 -61.15 -21.52
C THR A 6 -3.20 -59.84 -20.87
N LYS A 7 -2.84 -59.78 -19.57
CA LYS A 7 -1.50 -60.03 -18.97
C LYS A 7 -0.27 -59.84 -19.89
N ARG A 8 0.63 -58.92 -19.50
CA ARG A 8 1.99 -59.25 -18.98
C ARG A 8 2.74 -58.02 -18.46
N CYS A 9 3.00 -58.01 -17.14
CA CYS A 9 4.27 -57.54 -16.63
C CYS A 9 5.34 -58.59 -16.99
N SER A 10 6.51 -58.14 -17.42
CA SER A 10 7.76 -58.90 -17.25
C SER A 10 8.88 -57.92 -16.97
N GLY A 11 9.38 -57.93 -15.74
CA GLY A 11 10.75 -57.53 -15.47
C GLY A 11 11.68 -58.71 -15.76
N THR A 12 12.82 -58.43 -16.36
CA THR A 12 14.08 -59.16 -16.14
C THR A 12 15.23 -58.21 -16.46
N SER A 13 16.13 -58.12 -15.49
CA SER A 13 17.36 -57.35 -15.46
C SER A 13 18.48 -57.95 -16.34
N ILE A 14 19.61 -57.22 -16.35
CA ILE A 14 20.99 -57.64 -16.67
C ILE A 14 21.45 -57.43 -18.14
N LEU A 15 22.23 -56.36 -18.37
CA LEU A 15 23.65 -56.47 -18.75
C LEU A 15 24.30 -55.07 -18.81
N ALA A 16 25.27 -54.88 -17.94
CA ALA A 16 26.24 -53.80 -18.02
C ALA A 16 27.16 -54.03 -19.23
N ALA A 17 27.33 -52.99 -20.05
CA ALA A 17 28.49 -52.84 -20.92
C ALA A 17 28.87 -51.36 -20.89
N GLY A 18 30.02 -51.08 -20.28
CA GLY A 18 30.57 -49.74 -20.18
C GLY A 18 30.91 -49.18 -21.56
N ALA A 19 30.56 -47.92 -21.77
CA ALA A 19 31.24 -47.03 -22.69
C ALA A 19 31.55 -45.74 -21.92
N LEU A 20 32.82 -45.62 -21.56
CA LEU A 20 33.43 -44.46 -20.94
C LEU A 20 33.58 -43.42 -22.06
N VAL A 21 32.65 -42.47 -22.15
CA VAL A 21 32.80 -41.29 -22.99
C VAL A 21 32.78 -40.08 -22.07
N ALA A 22 33.94 -39.45 -21.94
CA ALA A 22 34.12 -38.18 -21.26
C ALA A 22 33.30 -37.10 -21.97
N SER A 23 32.10 -36.83 -21.49
CA SER A 23 31.35 -35.62 -21.85
C SER A 23 31.81 -34.50 -20.93
N LEU A 24 32.65 -33.62 -21.48
CA LEU A 24 32.86 -32.26 -20.99
C LEU A 24 31.51 -31.68 -20.53
N VAL A 25 31.36 -31.43 -19.24
CA VAL A 25 30.41 -30.42 -18.77
C VAL A 25 31.01 -29.09 -19.20
N ALA A 26 30.74 -28.69 -20.44
CA ALA A 26 30.71 -27.28 -20.76
C ALA A 26 29.55 -26.71 -19.95
N VAL A 27 29.87 -26.21 -18.75
CA VAL A 27 29.12 -25.11 -18.15
C VAL A 27 29.01 -24.10 -19.27
N GLY A 28 27.81 -23.97 -19.84
CA GLY A 28 27.52 -22.94 -20.81
C GLY A 28 27.72 -21.61 -20.10
N ALA A 29 28.94 -21.07 -20.21
CA ALA A 29 29.17 -19.66 -20.04
C ALA A 29 28.14 -18.98 -20.93
N ARG A 30 27.17 -18.30 -20.30
CA ARG A 30 26.32 -17.34 -20.98
C ARG A 30 27.26 -16.43 -21.76
N PRO A 31 27.12 -16.29 -23.08
CA PRO A 31 27.83 -15.23 -23.76
C PRO A 31 27.32 -13.91 -23.16
N ALA A 32 28.21 -13.19 -22.49
CA ALA A 32 28.01 -11.78 -22.23
C ALA A 32 27.88 -11.08 -23.59
N GLY A 33 26.82 -10.30 -23.77
CA GLY A 33 26.64 -9.44 -24.95
C GLY A 33 25.44 -9.78 -25.83
N ALA A 34 24.24 -9.52 -25.31
CA ALA A 34 23.25 -8.71 -26.01
C ALA A 34 22.39 -8.09 -24.90
N VAL A 35 22.40 -6.77 -24.79
CA VAL A 35 21.33 -6.05 -24.11
C VAL A 35 20.08 -6.37 -24.93
N GLU A 36 19.28 -7.34 -24.47
CA GLU A 36 17.88 -7.37 -24.86
C GLU A 36 17.31 -6.14 -24.17
N THR A 37 17.12 -5.05 -24.92
CA THR A 37 16.32 -3.92 -24.48
C THR A 37 14.93 -4.47 -24.20
N VAL A 38 14.68 -4.83 -22.95
CA VAL A 38 13.34 -5.10 -22.44
C VAL A 38 12.65 -3.74 -22.46
N ALA A 39 11.44 -3.67 -23.01
CA ALA A 39 10.70 -2.42 -23.03
C ALA A 39 10.38 -1.96 -21.60
N ASP A 40 10.56 -0.68 -21.28
CA ASP A 40 10.37 -0.09 -19.95
C ASP A 40 8.93 -0.26 -19.40
N HIS A 41 7.97 -0.62 -20.26
CA HIS A 41 6.56 -0.82 -19.90
C HIS A 41 6.11 -2.30 -20.00
N ALA A 42 7.04 -3.26 -20.00
CA ALA A 42 6.77 -4.69 -20.21
C ALA A 42 6.27 -5.46 -18.97
N THR A 43 5.46 -4.87 -18.09
CA THR A 43 4.76 -5.67 -17.09
C THR A 43 3.69 -6.53 -17.79
N PRO A 44 3.46 -7.79 -17.35
CA PRO A 44 2.55 -8.72 -18.00
C PRO A 44 1.08 -8.38 -17.68
N VAL A 45 0.64 -7.21 -18.13
CA VAL A 45 -0.76 -6.80 -18.10
C VAL A 45 -1.49 -7.64 -19.15
N THR A 46 -2.66 -8.17 -18.81
CA THR A 46 -3.43 -8.99 -19.76
C THR A 46 -4.88 -8.53 -19.79
N ALA A 47 -5.41 -8.24 -20.98
CA ALA A 47 -6.83 -7.86 -21.13
C ALA A 47 -7.80 -8.98 -20.72
N CYS A 48 -7.34 -10.23 -20.66
CA CYS A 48 -8.13 -11.39 -20.27
C CYS A 48 -7.43 -12.14 -19.14
N VAL A 49 -8.09 -12.25 -17.99
CA VAL A 49 -7.66 -13.01 -16.82
C VAL A 49 -8.72 -14.07 -16.49
N GLY A 50 -8.31 -15.19 -15.89
CA GLY A 50 -9.21 -16.24 -15.43
C GLY A 50 -9.96 -16.99 -16.54
N ASP A 51 -11.23 -17.33 -16.26
CA ASP A 51 -12.12 -18.20 -17.04
C ASP A 51 -12.26 -17.83 -18.53
N ALA A 52 -12.06 -16.55 -18.87
CA ALA A 52 -12.07 -16.05 -20.25
C ALA A 52 -11.03 -16.73 -21.17
N THR A 53 -10.03 -17.40 -20.60
CA THR A 53 -8.98 -18.12 -21.35
C THR A 53 -9.14 -19.65 -21.33
N GLU A 54 -9.96 -20.20 -20.43
CA GLU A 54 -10.03 -21.65 -20.19
C GLU A 54 -10.95 -22.40 -21.14
N ASP A 55 -11.93 -21.71 -21.73
CA ASP A 55 -12.93 -22.33 -22.58
C ASP A 55 -12.40 -22.77 -23.95
N TRP A 56 -12.83 -23.95 -24.39
CA TRP A 56 -12.57 -24.43 -25.76
C TRP A 56 -13.57 -23.78 -26.72
N MET A 57 -13.13 -22.70 -27.39
CA MET A 57 -14.00 -21.90 -28.26
C MET A 57 -14.06 -22.38 -29.73
N PHE A 58 -13.00 -23.01 -30.25
CA PHE A 58 -12.90 -23.40 -31.67
C PHE A 58 -12.25 -24.77 -31.86
N ASP A 59 -12.82 -25.59 -32.76
CA ASP A 59 -12.41 -26.98 -33.00
C ASP A 59 -10.99 -27.12 -33.57
N ASP A 60 -10.51 -26.11 -34.29
CA ASP A 60 -9.19 -26.10 -34.94
C ASP A 60 -8.10 -25.38 -34.12
N VAL A 61 -8.39 -25.02 -32.86
CA VAL A 61 -7.44 -24.43 -31.93
C VAL A 61 -7.22 -25.39 -30.76
N SER A 62 -6.18 -26.22 -30.86
CA SER A 62 -5.86 -27.19 -29.81
C SER A 62 -5.42 -26.52 -28.50
N GLN A 63 -5.56 -27.21 -27.36
CA GLN A 63 -5.08 -26.74 -26.05
C GLN A 63 -3.62 -26.25 -26.04
N GLY A 64 -2.71 -26.88 -26.80
CA GLY A 64 -1.31 -26.48 -26.88
C GLY A 64 -0.99 -25.48 -27.99
N HIS A 65 -1.99 -24.89 -28.64
CA HIS A 65 -1.77 -23.99 -29.77
C HIS A 65 -1.22 -22.64 -29.28
N TYR A 66 -0.14 -22.15 -29.92
CA TYR A 66 0.59 -20.95 -29.47
C TYR A 66 -0.29 -19.69 -29.33
N PHE A 67 -1.30 -19.55 -30.19
CA PHE A 67 -2.22 -18.39 -30.17
C PHE A 67 -3.53 -18.65 -29.42
N ARG A 68 -3.70 -19.78 -28.72
CA ARG A 68 -4.98 -20.18 -28.11
C ARG A 68 -5.55 -19.11 -27.20
N ASP A 69 -4.77 -18.65 -26.22
CA ASP A 69 -5.28 -17.75 -25.18
C ASP A 69 -5.69 -16.40 -25.77
N ALA A 70 -4.93 -15.90 -26.76
CA ALA A 70 -5.28 -14.70 -27.50
C ALA A 70 -6.56 -14.87 -28.34
N ILE A 71 -6.74 -16.02 -29.00
CA ILE A 71 -7.95 -16.32 -29.77
C ILE A 71 -9.17 -16.42 -28.86
N ASN A 72 -9.03 -17.10 -27.71
CA ASN A 72 -10.08 -17.22 -26.71
C ASN A 72 -10.46 -15.84 -26.15
N CYS A 73 -9.48 -15.00 -25.83
CA CYS A 73 -9.71 -13.64 -25.38
C CYS A 73 -10.52 -12.81 -26.39
N LEU A 74 -10.18 -12.88 -27.69
CA LEU A 74 -10.97 -12.22 -28.72
C LEU A 74 -12.38 -12.81 -28.88
N ALA A 75 -12.56 -14.10 -28.65
CA ALA A 75 -13.88 -14.72 -28.69
C ALA A 75 -14.74 -14.26 -27.52
N TYR A 76 -14.15 -14.18 -26.33
CA TYR A 76 -14.79 -13.71 -25.10
C TYR A 76 -15.36 -12.29 -25.26
N TYR A 77 -14.56 -11.36 -25.80
CA TYR A 77 -15.01 -9.99 -26.10
C TYR A 77 -15.94 -9.88 -27.32
N GLY A 78 -16.34 -10.99 -27.94
CA GLY A 78 -17.17 -11.00 -29.15
C GLY A 78 -16.47 -10.38 -30.37
N VAL A 79 -15.16 -10.15 -30.30
CA VAL A 79 -14.34 -9.64 -31.41
C VAL A 79 -14.33 -10.67 -32.54
N THR A 80 -14.37 -11.97 -32.21
CA THR A 80 -14.47 -13.05 -33.20
C THR A 80 -15.52 -14.09 -32.86
N ILE A 81 -16.13 -14.65 -33.90
CA ILE A 81 -17.03 -15.81 -33.83
C ILE A 81 -16.52 -16.95 -34.72
N GLY A 82 -15.25 -16.87 -35.15
CA GLY A 82 -14.69 -17.76 -36.16
C GLY A 82 -15.36 -17.59 -37.53
N TYR A 83 -15.44 -18.69 -38.29
CA TYR A 83 -16.11 -18.75 -39.60
C TYR A 83 -17.58 -19.20 -39.52
N GLY A 84 -18.11 -19.42 -38.31
CA GLY A 84 -19.46 -19.96 -38.09
C GLY A 84 -19.60 -21.46 -38.30
N ASP A 85 -18.53 -22.15 -38.72
CA ASP A 85 -18.43 -23.60 -38.87
C ASP A 85 -17.72 -24.28 -37.67
N GLY A 86 -17.52 -23.54 -36.57
CA GLY A 86 -16.74 -23.99 -35.42
C GLY A 86 -15.23 -23.74 -35.53
N THR A 87 -14.73 -23.21 -36.65
CA THR A 87 -13.29 -22.99 -36.88
C THR A 87 -12.87 -21.52 -36.81
N PHE A 88 -11.66 -21.24 -36.34
CA PHE A 88 -11.02 -19.92 -36.34
C PHE A 88 -10.02 -19.74 -37.49
N ARG A 89 -9.36 -20.80 -37.95
CA ARG A 89 -8.33 -20.87 -39.00
C ARG A 89 -7.10 -20.00 -38.70
N PRO A 90 -6.35 -20.28 -37.63
CA PRO A 90 -5.29 -19.40 -37.13
C PRO A 90 -4.15 -19.17 -38.13
N SER A 91 -3.81 -20.15 -38.97
CA SER A 91 -2.70 -20.05 -39.94
C SER A 91 -3.07 -19.32 -41.24
N ARG A 92 -4.32 -18.92 -41.42
CA ARG A 92 -4.77 -18.22 -42.64
C ARG A 92 -4.39 -16.74 -42.52
N ASN A 93 -3.90 -16.16 -43.63
CA ASN A 93 -3.68 -14.71 -43.71
C ASN A 93 -5.01 -13.97 -43.58
N VAL A 94 -5.01 -12.90 -42.78
CA VAL A 94 -6.16 -12.04 -42.58
C VAL A 94 -6.37 -11.15 -43.81
N SER A 95 -7.59 -11.15 -44.36
CA SER A 95 -7.93 -10.22 -45.45
C SER A 95 -8.17 -8.83 -44.91
N ARG A 96 -8.08 -7.82 -45.77
CA ARG A 96 -8.35 -6.42 -45.37
C ARG A 96 -9.72 -6.23 -44.73
N PHE A 97 -10.75 -6.84 -45.32
CA PHE A 97 -12.12 -6.76 -44.80
C PHE A 97 -12.27 -7.48 -43.46
N GLU A 98 -11.62 -8.63 -43.29
CA GLU A 98 -11.59 -9.33 -41.99
C GLU A 98 -10.92 -8.43 -40.94
N MET A 99 -9.77 -7.81 -41.25
CA MET A 99 -9.07 -6.93 -40.32
C MET A 99 -9.92 -5.73 -39.90
N VAL A 100 -10.64 -5.09 -40.83
CA VAL A 100 -11.57 -3.99 -40.50
C VAL A 100 -12.60 -4.45 -39.46
N LEU A 101 -13.22 -5.62 -39.66
CA LEU A 101 -14.20 -6.15 -38.69
C LEU A 101 -13.58 -6.44 -37.31
N PHE A 102 -12.37 -6.99 -37.28
CA PHE A 102 -11.64 -7.22 -36.03
C PHE A 102 -11.37 -5.90 -35.30
N MET A 103 -10.90 -4.87 -36.01
CA MET A 103 -10.59 -3.58 -35.42
C MET A 103 -11.83 -2.82 -34.98
N GLU A 104 -12.94 -2.85 -35.73
CA GLU A 104 -14.20 -2.23 -35.30
C GLU A 104 -14.73 -2.82 -33.99
N ARG A 105 -14.64 -4.14 -33.83
CA ARG A 105 -15.10 -4.82 -32.61
C ARG A 105 -14.13 -4.62 -31.45
N SER A 106 -12.83 -4.63 -31.74
CA SER A 106 -11.80 -4.36 -30.73
C SER A 106 -11.91 -2.93 -30.21
N ALA A 107 -12.21 -1.96 -31.08
CA ALA A 107 -12.47 -0.58 -30.68
C ALA A 107 -13.64 -0.48 -29.69
N ARG A 108 -14.74 -1.18 -29.95
CA ARG A 108 -15.88 -1.23 -29.00
C ARG A 108 -15.49 -1.85 -27.66
N ALA A 109 -14.74 -2.95 -27.68
CA ALA A 109 -14.27 -3.58 -26.44
C ALA A 109 -13.32 -2.67 -25.63
N ALA A 110 -12.54 -1.84 -26.32
CA ALA A 110 -11.62 -0.88 -25.72
C ALA A 110 -12.24 0.48 -25.38
N GLY A 111 -13.53 0.71 -25.69
CA GLY A 111 -14.17 2.02 -25.54
C GLY A 111 -13.74 3.09 -26.57
N ALA A 112 -13.02 2.71 -27.62
CA ALA A 112 -12.57 3.57 -28.72
C ALA A 112 -13.65 3.80 -29.80
N ASP A 113 -13.51 4.89 -30.57
CA ASP A 113 -14.33 5.14 -31.75
C ASP A 113 -13.81 4.33 -32.95
N PRO A 114 -14.58 3.37 -33.49
CA PRO A 114 -14.17 2.59 -34.66
C PRO A 114 -13.78 3.42 -35.89
N ALA A 115 -14.37 4.61 -36.06
CA ALA A 115 -14.08 5.50 -37.18
C ALA A 115 -12.64 6.03 -37.11
N ASP A 116 -12.16 6.34 -35.91
CA ASP A 116 -10.80 6.84 -35.67
C ASP A 116 -9.75 5.72 -35.83
N VAL A 117 -10.14 4.47 -35.59
CA VAL A 117 -9.26 3.31 -35.75
C VAL A 117 -9.12 2.91 -37.23
N VAL A 118 -10.23 2.73 -37.92
CA VAL A 118 -10.23 2.17 -39.30
C VAL A 118 -9.85 3.22 -40.33
N GLN A 119 -10.40 4.44 -40.23
CA GLN A 119 -10.17 5.55 -41.15
C GLN A 119 -10.10 5.13 -42.64
N ASP A 120 -9.00 5.47 -43.30
CA ASP A 120 -8.73 5.23 -44.71
C ASP A 120 -8.35 3.78 -45.04
N PHE A 121 -7.96 2.98 -44.04
CA PHE A 121 -7.45 1.63 -44.23
C PHE A 121 -8.44 0.73 -44.97
N ALA A 122 -9.74 0.88 -44.72
CA ALA A 122 -10.78 0.13 -45.41
C ALA A 122 -10.70 0.28 -46.96
N ALA A 123 -10.20 1.43 -47.44
CA ALA A 123 -10.06 1.72 -48.87
C ALA A 123 -8.63 1.49 -49.39
N THR A 124 -7.60 1.80 -48.58
CA THR A 124 -6.20 1.90 -49.04
C THR A 124 -5.29 0.79 -48.52
N GLY A 125 -5.72 0.02 -47.52
CA GLY A 125 -4.92 -1.01 -46.87
C GLY A 125 -4.50 -2.15 -47.79
N SER A 126 -3.44 -2.86 -47.42
CA SER A 126 -2.99 -4.09 -48.07
C SER A 126 -4.00 -5.23 -47.93
N ASP A 127 -4.02 -6.12 -48.93
CA ASP A 127 -4.85 -7.33 -48.91
C ASP A 127 -4.09 -8.50 -49.57
N PRO A 128 -3.65 -9.53 -48.82
CA PRO A 128 -3.78 -9.70 -47.37
C PRO A 128 -3.01 -8.65 -46.57
N VAL A 129 -3.43 -8.42 -45.33
CA VAL A 129 -2.86 -7.35 -44.47
C VAL A 129 -1.41 -7.65 -44.12
N ASN A 130 -0.53 -6.67 -44.31
CA ASN A 130 0.86 -6.73 -43.89
C ASN A 130 1.07 -6.20 -42.46
N ARG A 131 2.22 -6.50 -41.87
CA ARG A 131 2.53 -6.18 -40.46
C ARG A 131 2.57 -4.67 -40.20
N ALA A 132 3.01 -3.87 -41.16
CA ALA A 132 3.03 -2.42 -41.02
C ALA A 132 1.61 -1.80 -40.97
N ASP A 133 0.69 -2.31 -41.78
CA ASP A 133 -0.72 -1.90 -41.74
C ASP A 133 -1.41 -2.35 -40.44
N MET A 134 -1.13 -3.57 -39.97
CA MET A 134 -1.62 -4.03 -38.67
C MET A 134 -1.11 -3.15 -37.52
N ALA A 135 0.18 -2.81 -37.53
CA ALA A 135 0.77 -1.94 -36.51
C ALA A 135 0.10 -0.57 -36.48
N LEU A 136 -0.12 0.03 -37.66
CA LEU A 136 -0.81 1.31 -37.78
C LEU A 136 -2.23 1.27 -37.19
N LEU A 137 -3.01 0.24 -37.52
CA LEU A 137 -4.38 0.10 -37.00
C LEU A 137 -4.40 -0.06 -35.48
N ILE A 138 -3.47 -0.83 -34.92
CA ILE A 138 -3.40 -1.07 -33.48
C ILE A 138 -2.92 0.19 -32.74
N ALA A 139 -1.96 0.94 -33.30
CA ALA A 139 -1.55 2.21 -32.73
C ALA A 139 -2.71 3.23 -32.74
N ARG A 140 -3.53 3.26 -33.80
CA ARG A 140 -4.78 4.06 -33.83
C ARG A 140 -5.81 3.61 -32.79
N LEU A 141 -5.97 2.29 -32.61
CA LEU A 141 -6.83 1.72 -31.56
C LEU A 141 -6.42 2.23 -30.18
N LEU A 142 -5.13 2.12 -29.84
CA LEU A 142 -4.60 2.60 -28.58
C LEU A 142 -4.81 4.11 -28.44
N ALA A 143 -4.44 4.89 -29.46
CA ALA A 143 -4.61 6.34 -29.43
C ALA A 143 -6.06 6.83 -29.30
N SER A 144 -7.04 6.03 -29.73
CA SER A 144 -8.46 6.32 -29.56
C SER A 144 -9.00 5.82 -28.21
N ALA A 145 -8.42 4.77 -27.64
CA ALA A 145 -8.86 4.14 -26.40
C ALA A 145 -8.21 4.74 -25.15
N THR A 146 -7.10 5.45 -25.29
CA THR A 146 -6.34 6.07 -24.19
C THR A 146 -6.44 7.59 -24.25
N ASP A 147 -6.45 8.23 -23.08
CA ASP A 147 -6.36 9.67 -22.91
C ASP A 147 -5.11 10.07 -22.11
N ASN A 148 -5.00 11.36 -21.74
CA ASN A 148 -3.87 11.85 -20.96
C ASN A 148 -3.90 11.38 -19.50
N ASP A 149 -5.06 10.99 -18.99
CA ASP A 149 -5.24 10.50 -17.62
C ASP A 149 -5.03 8.98 -17.55
N SER A 150 -5.04 8.30 -18.70
CA SER A 150 -4.72 6.89 -18.85
C SER A 150 -3.26 6.63 -18.52
N ARG A 151 -3.01 5.57 -17.74
CA ARG A 151 -1.65 5.16 -17.33
C ARG A 151 -0.71 4.90 -18.51
N VAL A 152 -1.26 4.43 -19.63
CA VAL A 152 -0.56 4.36 -20.92
C VAL A 152 -1.22 5.38 -21.84
N ASN A 153 -0.50 6.45 -22.18
CA ASN A 153 -0.99 7.48 -23.08
C ASN A 153 -0.36 7.30 -24.45
N VAL A 154 -1.13 6.80 -25.42
CA VAL A 154 -0.72 6.77 -26.83
C VAL A 154 -1.33 7.96 -27.54
N VAL A 155 -0.49 8.83 -28.11
CA VAL A 155 -0.96 10.05 -28.80
C VAL A 155 -0.68 9.94 -30.29
N LEU A 156 -1.72 10.13 -31.09
CA LEU A 156 -1.60 10.38 -32.54
C LEU A 156 -1.35 11.87 -32.79
N ARG A 157 -0.16 12.21 -33.30
CA ARG A 157 0.23 13.59 -33.61
C ARG A 157 -0.39 14.08 -34.92
N SER A 158 -0.38 15.40 -35.09
CA SER A 158 -0.93 16.07 -36.29
C SER A 158 -0.17 15.76 -37.59
N ASP A 159 1.06 15.26 -37.49
CA ASP A 159 1.86 14.77 -38.62
C ASP A 159 1.62 13.27 -38.94
N GLY A 160 0.75 12.61 -38.17
CA GLY A 160 0.39 11.20 -38.32
C GLY A 160 1.32 10.22 -37.61
N THR A 161 2.27 10.70 -36.82
CA THR A 161 3.16 9.86 -36.00
C THR A 161 2.55 9.53 -34.63
N PHE A 162 3.07 8.48 -33.99
CA PHE A 162 2.61 8.02 -32.67
C PHE A 162 3.66 8.24 -31.60
N THR A 163 3.21 8.57 -30.40
CA THR A 163 4.06 8.71 -29.21
C THR A 163 3.45 8.00 -28.01
N VAL A 164 4.29 7.51 -27.11
CA VAL A 164 3.89 6.85 -25.86
C VAL A 164 4.35 7.74 -24.71
N GLY A 165 3.47 8.06 -23.76
CA GLY A 165 3.81 8.97 -22.65
C GLY A 165 4.18 10.39 -23.08
N GLY A 166 3.83 10.78 -24.32
CA GLY A 166 4.17 12.07 -24.91
C GLY A 166 5.58 12.16 -25.51
N THR A 167 6.42 11.13 -25.36
CA THR A 167 7.77 11.05 -25.95
C THR A 167 7.74 10.32 -27.29
N GLU A 168 8.61 10.76 -28.21
CA GLU A 168 8.81 10.04 -29.47
C GLU A 168 9.41 8.66 -29.16
N PRO A 169 8.82 7.56 -29.68
CA PRO A 169 9.28 6.23 -29.34
C PRO A 169 10.68 6.01 -29.91
N ASP A 170 11.47 5.20 -29.23
CA ASP A 170 12.78 4.85 -29.74
C ASP A 170 12.66 4.08 -31.04
N ASP A 171 13.68 4.25 -31.85
CA ASP A 171 13.70 3.86 -33.25
C ASP A 171 13.93 2.33 -33.34
N ALA A 172 12.91 1.54 -32.97
CA ALA A 172 13.05 0.15 -32.51
C ALA A 172 13.41 -0.87 -33.61
N PHE A 173 12.98 -0.62 -34.85
CA PHE A 173 13.12 -1.58 -35.94
C PHE A 173 13.83 -1.00 -37.18
N ILE A 174 14.98 -1.59 -37.52
CA ILE A 174 15.85 -1.09 -38.59
C ILE A 174 15.20 -1.23 -39.96
N ASP A 175 14.58 -2.38 -40.24
CA ASP A 175 13.96 -2.70 -41.53
C ASP A 175 12.66 -1.91 -41.77
N SER A 176 11.90 -1.62 -40.71
CA SER A 176 10.73 -0.74 -40.75
C SER A 176 11.12 0.66 -41.20
N ARG A 177 12.08 1.28 -40.50
CA ARG A 177 12.58 2.63 -40.81
C ARG A 177 13.08 2.78 -42.24
N GLN A 178 13.71 1.74 -42.77
CA GLN A 178 14.26 1.75 -44.13
C GLN A 178 13.21 1.56 -45.23
N SER A 179 12.09 0.89 -44.94
CA SER A 179 11.14 0.44 -45.96
C SER A 179 9.75 1.04 -45.86
N GLN A 180 9.40 1.64 -44.72
CA GLN A 180 8.07 2.18 -44.44
C GLN A 180 8.06 3.71 -44.33
N PRO A 181 6.91 4.36 -44.56
CA PRO A 181 6.69 5.75 -44.16
C PRO A 181 6.82 5.91 -42.64
N VAL A 182 7.25 7.10 -42.19
CA VAL A 182 7.46 7.45 -40.77
C VAL A 182 6.23 7.18 -39.90
N THR A 183 5.02 7.30 -40.44
CA THR A 183 3.78 7.03 -39.70
C THR A 183 3.60 5.56 -39.33
N LYS A 184 3.99 4.63 -40.21
CA LYS A 184 3.93 3.18 -39.95
C LYS A 184 5.11 2.72 -39.10
N ASP A 185 6.25 3.37 -39.29
CA ASP A 185 7.44 3.10 -38.50
C ASP A 185 7.26 3.48 -37.03
N SER A 186 6.83 4.73 -36.77
CA SER A 186 6.50 5.20 -35.42
C SER A 186 5.38 4.36 -34.76
N ALA A 187 4.40 3.88 -35.53
CA ALA A 187 3.42 2.94 -35.01
C ALA A 187 4.05 1.62 -34.55
N ALA A 188 4.94 1.02 -35.36
CA ALA A 188 5.64 -0.21 -34.98
C ALA A 188 6.52 -0.01 -33.74
N SER A 189 7.24 1.11 -33.66
CA SER A 189 8.06 1.48 -32.50
C SER A 189 7.22 1.70 -31.24
N ALA A 190 6.14 2.47 -31.31
CA ALA A 190 5.23 2.67 -30.17
C ALA A 190 4.66 1.35 -29.64
N LEU A 191 4.33 0.40 -30.53
CA LEU A 191 3.90 -0.93 -30.11
C LEU A 191 5.04 -1.76 -29.48
N PHE A 192 6.29 -1.53 -29.87
CA PHE A 192 7.44 -2.19 -29.26
C PHE A 192 7.66 -1.70 -27.82
N GLU A 193 7.58 -0.38 -27.59
CA GLU A 193 7.66 0.23 -26.25
C GLU A 193 6.61 -0.34 -25.29
N LEU A 194 5.43 -0.69 -25.82
CA LEU A 194 4.35 -1.29 -25.03
C LEU A 194 4.45 -2.83 -24.93
N GLY A 195 5.45 -3.47 -25.55
CA GLY A 195 5.54 -4.93 -25.62
C GLY A 195 4.47 -5.61 -26.50
N VAL A 196 3.67 -4.81 -27.22
CA VAL A 196 2.67 -5.25 -28.21
C VAL A 196 3.33 -5.70 -29.51
N ALA A 197 4.49 -5.16 -29.88
CA ALA A 197 5.34 -5.68 -30.94
C ALA A 197 6.60 -6.29 -30.34
N LYS A 198 6.99 -7.50 -30.79
CA LYS A 198 8.25 -8.15 -30.37
C LYS A 198 9.29 -8.25 -31.50
N GLY A 199 8.90 -7.80 -32.70
CA GLY A 199 9.70 -8.01 -33.91
C GLY A 199 9.78 -9.49 -34.34
N THR A 200 10.73 -9.76 -35.23
CA THR A 200 11.05 -11.08 -35.81
C THR A 200 12.48 -11.52 -35.49
N GLY A 201 13.18 -10.76 -34.63
CA GLY A 201 14.58 -10.97 -34.26
C GLY A 201 15.56 -10.11 -35.07
N GLY A 202 16.76 -9.90 -34.53
CA GLY A 202 17.84 -9.16 -35.20
C GLY A 202 17.56 -7.67 -35.45
N GLY A 203 16.69 -7.04 -34.64
CA GLY A 203 16.27 -5.65 -34.83
C GLY A 203 15.26 -5.44 -35.96
N ASN A 204 14.59 -6.50 -36.43
CA ASN A 204 13.67 -6.44 -37.56
C ASN A 204 12.20 -6.61 -37.15
N PHE A 205 11.29 -5.85 -37.76
CA PHE A 205 9.85 -5.97 -37.65
C PHE A 205 9.21 -6.85 -38.73
N SER A 206 9.84 -6.98 -39.90
CA SER A 206 9.30 -7.58 -41.13
C SER A 206 8.01 -6.89 -41.63
N PRO A 207 8.03 -5.58 -41.95
CA PRO A 207 6.83 -4.77 -42.17
C PRO A 207 5.95 -5.22 -43.35
N GLU A 208 6.56 -5.78 -44.41
CA GLU A 208 5.85 -6.29 -45.59
C GLU A 208 5.35 -7.74 -45.43
N GLY A 209 5.69 -8.41 -44.34
CA GLY A 209 5.22 -9.76 -44.06
C GLY A 209 3.70 -9.79 -43.87
N HIS A 210 3.03 -10.78 -44.43
CA HIS A 210 1.59 -10.97 -44.24
C HIS A 210 1.28 -11.46 -42.82
N VAL A 211 0.17 -11.01 -42.27
CA VAL A 211 -0.28 -11.34 -40.92
C VAL A 211 -1.26 -12.51 -40.97
N THR A 212 -0.98 -13.56 -40.21
CA THR A 212 -1.94 -14.65 -39.96
C THR A 212 -2.97 -14.24 -38.92
N ARG A 213 -4.16 -14.86 -38.94
CA ARG A 213 -5.22 -14.60 -37.95
C ARG A 213 -4.77 -14.88 -36.51
N GLY A 214 -3.90 -15.87 -36.30
CA GLY A 214 -3.30 -16.14 -34.98
C GLY A 214 -2.38 -15.02 -34.51
N GLU A 215 -1.50 -14.52 -35.39
CA GLU A 215 -0.63 -13.38 -35.06
C GLU A 215 -1.44 -12.12 -34.77
N MET A 216 -2.43 -11.80 -35.62
CA MET A 216 -3.35 -10.69 -35.39
C MET A 216 -4.03 -10.81 -34.01
N ALA A 217 -4.51 -12.00 -33.64
CA ALA A 217 -5.14 -12.20 -32.33
C ALA A 217 -4.18 -11.87 -31.17
N ALA A 218 -2.91 -12.31 -31.27
CA ALA A 218 -1.90 -12.01 -30.25
C ALA A 218 -1.53 -10.52 -30.19
N PHE A 219 -1.56 -9.81 -31.32
CA PHE A 219 -1.31 -8.38 -31.36
C PHE A 219 -2.47 -7.59 -30.76
N ILE A 220 -3.72 -7.86 -31.17
CA ILE A 220 -4.90 -7.20 -30.61
C ILE A 220 -5.03 -7.48 -29.11
N THR A 221 -4.87 -8.73 -28.68
CA THR A 221 -5.00 -9.09 -27.25
C THR A 221 -3.98 -8.35 -26.38
N ARG A 222 -2.73 -8.25 -26.82
CA ARG A 222 -1.71 -7.46 -26.10
C ARG A 222 -2.05 -5.97 -26.11
N ALA A 223 -2.53 -5.43 -27.22
CA ALA A 223 -2.95 -4.04 -27.27
C ALA A 223 -4.10 -3.74 -26.29
N LEU A 224 -5.12 -4.60 -26.22
CA LEU A 224 -6.24 -4.43 -25.30
C LEU A 224 -5.79 -4.38 -23.83
N ALA A 225 -4.64 -4.98 -23.48
CA ALA A 225 -4.11 -4.92 -22.12
C ALA A 225 -3.79 -3.49 -21.68
N HIS A 226 -3.48 -2.60 -22.63
CA HIS A 226 -3.21 -1.17 -22.39
C HIS A 226 -4.45 -0.28 -22.54
N THR A 227 -5.66 -0.88 -22.54
CA THR A 227 -6.94 -0.16 -22.63
C THR A 227 -7.83 -0.53 -21.44
N THR A 228 -9.01 0.08 -21.35
CA THR A 228 -10.03 -0.25 -20.34
C THR A 228 -10.69 -1.62 -20.54
N ALA A 229 -10.42 -2.34 -21.63
CA ALA A 229 -11.00 -3.66 -21.91
C ALA A 229 -10.67 -4.68 -20.81
N ARG A 230 -11.63 -5.02 -19.97
CA ARG A 230 -11.51 -6.04 -18.90
C ARG A 230 -12.73 -6.96 -18.89
N PRO A 231 -12.61 -8.21 -18.41
CA PRO A 231 -13.74 -9.10 -18.22
C PRO A 231 -14.83 -8.45 -17.35
N GLU A 232 -16.08 -8.88 -17.53
CA GLU A 232 -17.16 -8.56 -16.60
C GLU A 232 -16.75 -8.92 -15.14
N GLY A 233 -17.17 -8.09 -14.19
CA GLY A 233 -16.87 -8.25 -12.78
C GLY A 233 -15.65 -7.45 -12.37
N VAL A 234 -14.94 -7.97 -11.35
CA VAL A 234 -13.74 -7.34 -10.79
C VAL A 234 -12.51 -8.01 -11.38
N THR A 235 -11.51 -7.23 -11.73
CA THR A 235 -10.18 -7.74 -12.06
C THR A 235 -9.11 -6.93 -11.34
N ILE A 236 -7.97 -7.55 -11.07
CA ILE A 236 -6.84 -6.91 -10.40
C ILE A 236 -5.55 -7.22 -11.14
N GLN A 237 -4.72 -6.20 -11.38
CA GLN A 237 -3.46 -6.34 -12.12
C GLN A 237 -2.38 -5.42 -11.57
N GLN A 238 -1.13 -5.89 -11.58
CA GLN A 238 0.04 -5.06 -11.32
C GLN A 238 0.63 -4.58 -12.64
N TYR A 239 0.79 -3.27 -12.75
CA TYR A 239 1.42 -2.64 -13.92
C TYR A 239 2.80 -2.08 -13.61
N VAL A 240 3.06 -1.71 -12.36
CA VAL A 240 4.36 -1.29 -11.86
C VAL A 240 4.55 -1.88 -10.46
N PRO A 241 5.78 -2.19 -10.05
CA PRO A 241 6.05 -2.65 -8.69
C PRO A 241 5.44 -1.70 -7.66
N GLY A 242 4.80 -2.24 -6.62
CA GLY A 242 4.24 -1.43 -5.54
C GLY A 242 2.84 -0.84 -5.77
N GLU A 243 2.25 -1.00 -6.95
CA GLU A 243 0.87 -0.59 -7.23
C GLU A 243 0.07 -1.72 -7.86
N VAL A 244 -1.21 -1.80 -7.50
CA VAL A 244 -2.19 -2.66 -8.17
C VAL A 244 -3.37 -1.84 -8.61
N THR A 245 -3.88 -2.10 -9.81
CA THR A 245 -5.11 -1.48 -10.28
C THR A 245 -6.22 -2.52 -10.24
N VAL A 246 -7.32 -2.14 -9.60
CA VAL A 246 -8.57 -2.88 -9.58
C VAL A 246 -9.51 -2.25 -10.60
N SER A 247 -10.08 -3.07 -11.48
CA SER A 247 -10.97 -2.65 -12.56
C SER A 247 -12.32 -3.36 -12.41
N VAL A 248 -13.42 -2.60 -12.50
CA VAL A 248 -14.78 -3.14 -12.45
C VAL A 248 -15.51 -2.89 -13.77
N ARG A 249 -16.08 -3.96 -14.34
CA ARG A 249 -16.85 -3.92 -15.59
C ARG A 249 -18.20 -4.60 -15.45
N ASN A 250 -19.16 -4.13 -16.24
CA ASN A 250 -20.49 -4.75 -16.33
C ASN A 250 -20.54 -5.85 -17.41
N GLU A 251 -21.73 -6.45 -17.60
CA GLU A 251 -22.02 -7.50 -18.59
C GLU A 251 -21.74 -7.13 -20.06
N VAL A 252 -21.58 -5.83 -20.36
CA VAL A 252 -21.19 -5.34 -21.70
C VAL A 252 -19.74 -4.83 -21.75
N PHE A 253 -18.94 -5.17 -20.74
CA PHE A 253 -17.53 -4.78 -20.57
C PHE A 253 -17.30 -3.27 -20.41
N ALA A 254 -18.35 -2.49 -20.13
CA ALA A 254 -18.21 -1.06 -19.90
C ALA A 254 -17.75 -0.77 -18.45
N PRO A 255 -16.95 0.29 -18.24
CA PRO A 255 -16.58 0.79 -16.92
C PRO A 255 -17.77 0.95 -15.96
N VAL A 256 -17.63 0.42 -14.75
CA VAL A 256 -18.57 0.69 -13.64
C VAL A 256 -17.96 1.78 -12.77
N ILE A 257 -18.58 2.96 -12.79
CA ILE A 257 -18.15 4.13 -12.03
C ILE A 257 -18.73 4.06 -10.61
N ASN A 258 -17.97 4.48 -9.60
CA ASN A 258 -18.36 4.49 -8.19
C ASN A 258 -18.67 3.09 -7.60
N ALA A 259 -18.03 2.03 -8.10
CA ALA A 259 -18.10 0.72 -7.48
C ALA A 259 -17.15 0.70 -6.26
N ALA A 260 -17.67 0.35 -5.08
CA ALA A 260 -16.86 0.21 -3.87
C ALA A 260 -15.90 -0.97 -4.00
N ILE A 261 -14.65 -0.77 -3.59
CA ILE A 261 -13.56 -1.74 -3.67
C ILE A 261 -12.97 -1.95 -2.28
N ASP A 262 -13.03 -3.18 -1.79
CA ASP A 262 -12.22 -3.59 -0.65
C ASP A 262 -11.05 -4.45 -1.16
N ALA A 263 -9.86 -4.19 -0.61
CA ALA A 263 -8.65 -4.87 -0.97
C ALA A 263 -7.75 -5.12 0.24
N PHE A 264 -7.16 -6.31 0.28
CA PHE A 264 -6.30 -6.74 1.37
C PHE A 264 -5.17 -7.62 0.86
N SER A 265 -4.09 -7.72 1.64
CA SER A 265 -2.88 -8.41 1.23
C SER A 265 -2.28 -9.29 2.34
N ILE A 266 -1.44 -10.24 1.95
CA ILE A 266 -0.55 -10.99 2.85
C ILE A 266 0.72 -11.38 2.09
N ALA A 267 1.80 -11.71 2.81
CA ALA A 267 2.98 -12.34 2.21
C ALA A 267 2.58 -13.55 1.36
N SER A 268 3.04 -13.66 0.11
CA SER A 268 2.59 -14.73 -0.81
C SER A 268 2.81 -16.13 -0.25
N ARG A 269 3.91 -16.34 0.50
CA ARG A 269 4.20 -17.60 1.21
C ARG A 269 3.11 -18.02 2.22
N ASP A 270 2.37 -17.05 2.73
CA ASP A 270 1.29 -17.20 3.71
C ASP A 270 -0.10 -17.06 3.09
N ALA A 271 -0.24 -16.98 1.77
CA ALA A 271 -1.53 -16.77 1.09
C ALA A 271 -2.61 -17.80 1.49
N HIS A 272 -2.21 -19.04 1.75
CA HIS A 272 -3.09 -20.11 2.24
C HIS A 272 -3.70 -19.84 3.64
N ARG A 273 -3.22 -18.82 4.35
CA ARG A 273 -3.68 -18.37 5.68
C ARG A 273 -4.52 -17.09 5.62
N ALA A 274 -4.74 -16.53 4.43
CA ALA A 274 -5.60 -15.35 4.24
C ALA A 274 -7.04 -15.62 4.72
N PHE A 275 -7.50 -16.86 4.59
CA PHE A 275 -8.81 -17.30 5.05
C PHE A 275 -8.70 -18.38 6.11
N ARG A 276 -9.61 -18.34 7.09
CA ARG A 276 -9.81 -19.41 8.08
C ARG A 276 -10.53 -20.59 7.44
N SER A 277 -10.57 -21.72 8.16
CA SER A 277 -11.25 -22.94 7.70
C SER A 277 -12.75 -22.78 7.46
N ASP A 278 -13.38 -21.75 8.03
CA ASP A 278 -14.79 -21.40 7.80
C ASP A 278 -15.00 -20.43 6.63
N GLY A 279 -13.93 -20.08 5.91
CA GLY A 279 -13.94 -19.15 4.79
C GLY A 279 -13.88 -17.67 5.18
N SER A 280 -13.89 -17.32 6.47
CA SER A 280 -13.76 -15.93 6.94
C SER A 280 -12.32 -15.42 6.83
N CYS A 281 -12.13 -14.12 6.67
CA CYS A 281 -10.80 -13.53 6.60
C CYS A 281 -10.02 -13.60 7.90
N SER A 282 -8.76 -13.99 7.79
CA SER A 282 -7.80 -14.08 8.87
C SER A 282 -7.45 -12.70 9.42
N THR A 283 -7.05 -12.61 10.70
CA THR A 283 -6.51 -11.37 11.29
C THR A 283 -5.06 -11.08 10.86
N LEU A 284 -4.53 -11.88 9.94
CA LEU A 284 -3.16 -11.79 9.43
C LEU A 284 -3.09 -11.02 8.11
N VAL A 285 -4.22 -10.76 7.46
CA VAL A 285 -4.23 -9.96 6.24
C VAL A 285 -4.11 -8.48 6.61
N ASN A 286 -3.38 -7.74 5.80
CA ASN A 286 -3.24 -6.31 5.93
C ASN A 286 -4.23 -5.64 5.00
N ASP A 287 -5.03 -4.76 5.55
CA ASP A 287 -5.94 -3.91 4.81
C ASP A 287 -5.16 -3.00 3.83
N GLN A 288 -5.70 -2.77 2.63
CA GLN A 288 -5.12 -1.86 1.62
C GLN A 288 -6.12 -0.76 1.18
N SER A 289 -7.34 -0.74 1.71
CA SER A 289 -8.44 0.12 1.26
C SER A 289 -9.01 1.08 2.33
N GLY A 290 -8.61 0.97 3.60
CA GLY A 290 -8.68 2.04 4.59
C GLY A 290 -9.46 1.77 5.88
N SER A 291 -9.96 0.56 6.18
CA SER A 291 -10.60 0.34 7.49
C SER A 291 -10.69 -1.11 7.95
N ARG A 292 -11.34 -1.99 7.18
CA ARG A 292 -11.57 -3.38 7.59
C ARG A 292 -11.39 -4.33 6.41
N PRO A 293 -10.43 -5.26 6.50
CA PRO A 293 -10.24 -6.18 5.41
C PRO A 293 -11.46 -7.11 5.33
N CYS A 294 -11.90 -7.36 4.10
CA CYS A 294 -12.96 -8.30 3.73
C CYS A 294 -14.39 -7.87 4.03
N GLU A 295 -14.63 -6.59 4.33
CA GLU A 295 -15.96 -5.99 4.47
C GLU A 295 -16.01 -4.77 3.56
N ILE A 296 -17.05 -4.65 2.72
CA ILE A 296 -17.26 -3.38 1.99
C ILE A 296 -17.79 -2.38 3.00
N ASP A 297 -16.99 -1.39 3.32
CA ASP A 297 -17.37 -0.30 4.20
C ASP A 297 -17.47 1.02 3.43
N VAL A 298 -17.56 2.11 4.17
CA VAL A 298 -17.80 3.45 3.61
C VAL A 298 -16.52 4.26 3.43
N LEU A 299 -15.41 3.77 3.95
CA LEU A 299 -14.06 4.29 3.79
C LEU A 299 -13.35 3.60 2.62
N ASP A 300 -13.83 2.43 2.21
CA ASP A 300 -13.38 1.79 0.99
C ASP A 300 -13.46 2.72 -0.24
N PRO A 301 -12.41 2.73 -1.07
CA PRO A 301 -12.37 3.54 -2.27
C PRO A 301 -13.42 3.09 -3.28
N VAL A 302 -13.71 3.99 -4.22
CA VAL A 302 -14.60 3.70 -5.33
C VAL A 302 -13.90 3.91 -6.66
N THR A 303 -14.30 3.14 -7.66
CA THR A 303 -13.76 3.27 -9.03
C THR A 303 -14.04 4.63 -9.66
N GLY A 304 -13.09 5.10 -10.47
CA GLY A 304 -13.18 6.33 -11.25
C GLY A 304 -14.07 6.23 -12.49
N PRO A 305 -14.09 7.28 -13.35
CA PRO A 305 -14.89 7.32 -14.59
C PRO A 305 -14.53 6.23 -15.62
N ASP A 306 -13.29 5.77 -15.59
CA ASP A 306 -12.73 4.65 -16.37
C ASP A 306 -13.03 3.27 -15.74
N GLY A 307 -13.68 3.25 -14.59
CA GLY A 307 -14.04 2.03 -13.86
C GLY A 307 -12.85 1.40 -13.15
N ASP A 308 -11.77 2.13 -12.97
CA ASP A 308 -10.52 1.65 -12.37
C ASP A 308 -10.25 2.40 -11.04
N PHE A 309 -9.52 1.75 -10.15
CA PHE A 309 -8.95 2.36 -8.95
C PHE A 309 -7.56 1.78 -8.72
N THR A 310 -6.57 2.63 -8.46
CA THR A 310 -5.19 2.19 -8.19
C THR A 310 -4.90 2.26 -6.71
N ILE A 311 -4.40 1.15 -6.18
CA ILE A 311 -4.04 0.96 -4.78
C ILE A 311 -2.52 0.98 -4.70
N GLY A 312 -1.99 1.94 -3.94
CA GLY A 312 -0.59 1.93 -3.54
C GLY A 312 -0.38 0.89 -2.44
N LEU A 313 0.51 -0.05 -2.65
CA LEU A 313 0.88 -1.02 -1.62
C LEU A 313 1.74 -0.31 -0.57
N GLY A 314 1.37 -0.46 0.69
CA GLY A 314 2.12 0.13 1.80
C GLY A 314 3.52 -0.48 1.97
N PRO A 315 4.42 0.18 2.73
CA PRO A 315 5.75 -0.34 3.04
C PRO A 315 5.67 -1.77 3.58
N THR A 316 6.38 -2.69 2.94
CA THR A 316 6.46 -4.09 3.37
C THR A 316 7.88 -4.61 3.32
N ASP A 317 8.20 -5.51 4.25
CA ASP A 317 9.45 -6.29 4.27
C ASP A 317 9.35 -7.55 3.39
N GLU A 318 8.16 -7.86 2.89
CA GLU A 318 7.88 -9.03 2.05
C GLU A 318 8.14 -8.72 0.58
N GLN A 319 8.89 -9.59 -0.09
CA GLN A 319 9.28 -9.43 -1.51
C GLN A 319 8.10 -9.66 -2.47
N ASP A 320 7.21 -10.56 -2.08
CA ASP A 320 6.03 -10.95 -2.83
C ASP A 320 4.80 -10.86 -1.94
N LEU A 321 3.77 -10.19 -2.42
CA LEU A 321 2.46 -10.13 -1.78
C LEU A 321 1.43 -10.84 -2.65
N THR A 322 0.49 -11.52 -2.02
CA THR A 322 -0.78 -11.84 -2.68
C THR A 322 -1.77 -10.78 -2.26
N VAL A 323 -2.37 -10.12 -3.25
CA VAL A 323 -3.37 -9.08 -3.05
C VAL A 323 -4.71 -9.59 -3.56
N TRP A 324 -5.73 -9.44 -2.75
CA TRP A 324 -7.11 -9.70 -3.11
C TRP A 324 -7.85 -8.38 -3.27
N ALA A 325 -8.82 -8.36 -4.17
CA ALA A 325 -9.78 -7.28 -4.30
C ALA A 325 -11.15 -7.83 -4.70
N TRP A 326 -12.20 -7.11 -4.31
CA TRP A 326 -13.57 -7.45 -4.66
C TRP A 326 -14.48 -6.23 -4.58
N THR A 327 -15.71 -6.36 -5.07
CA THR A 327 -16.72 -5.29 -5.04
C THR A 327 -18.06 -5.79 -4.50
N GLY A 328 -18.78 -4.91 -3.81
CA GLY A 328 -20.08 -5.22 -3.23
C GLY A 328 -20.85 -3.99 -2.77
N ALA A 329 -21.95 -4.23 -2.06
CA ALA A 329 -22.69 -3.19 -1.38
C ALA A 329 -22.12 -2.95 0.02
N PRO A 330 -22.24 -1.73 0.59
CA PRO A 330 -21.83 -1.47 1.97
C PRO A 330 -22.44 -2.46 2.97
N GLY A 331 -21.60 -3.06 3.80
CA GLY A 331 -21.91 -4.13 4.75
C GLY A 331 -21.82 -5.56 4.18
N ASP A 332 -21.52 -5.73 2.89
CA ASP A 332 -21.19 -7.05 2.35
C ASP A 332 -19.88 -7.54 2.98
N ILE A 333 -19.74 -8.86 3.15
CA ILE A 333 -18.51 -9.49 3.65
C ILE A 333 -18.13 -10.62 2.68
N VAL A 334 -16.86 -10.64 2.25
CA VAL A 334 -16.35 -11.66 1.32
C VAL A 334 -15.86 -12.90 2.04
N ARG A 335 -15.99 -14.06 1.37
CA ARG A 335 -15.46 -15.34 1.83
C ARG A 335 -14.56 -15.97 0.77
N SER A 336 -13.74 -16.91 1.25
CA SER A 336 -12.94 -17.75 0.36
C SER A 336 -13.82 -18.45 -0.68
N GLY A 337 -13.51 -18.24 -1.96
CA GLY A 337 -14.21 -18.87 -3.08
C GLY A 337 -15.44 -18.12 -3.61
N ASP A 338 -15.71 -16.89 -3.15
CA ASP A 338 -16.72 -16.04 -3.79
C ASP A 338 -16.30 -15.65 -5.21
N ASP A 339 -17.23 -15.72 -6.17
CA ASP A 339 -16.99 -15.43 -7.60
C ASP A 339 -16.57 -13.97 -7.87
N ARG A 340 -16.84 -13.06 -6.92
CA ARG A 340 -16.47 -11.64 -7.00
C ARG A 340 -15.06 -11.35 -6.47
N LEU A 341 -14.44 -12.33 -5.81
CA LEU A 341 -13.13 -12.21 -5.19
C LEU A 341 -12.05 -12.58 -6.20
N VAL A 342 -11.20 -11.61 -6.54
CA VAL A 342 -10.05 -11.84 -7.41
C VAL A 342 -8.76 -11.62 -6.65
N SER A 343 -7.69 -12.25 -7.14
CA SER A 343 -6.37 -12.13 -6.54
C SER A 343 -5.27 -12.10 -7.58
N VAL A 344 -4.17 -11.43 -7.24
CA VAL A 344 -2.94 -11.44 -8.00
C VAL A 344 -1.75 -11.54 -7.05
N GLU A 345 -0.73 -12.29 -7.47
CA GLU A 345 0.58 -12.28 -6.82
C GLU A 345 1.41 -11.16 -7.45
N VAL A 346 1.96 -10.29 -6.61
CA VAL A 346 2.64 -9.06 -7.02
C VAL A 346 4.00 -8.95 -6.37
N SER A 347 4.96 -8.46 -7.15
CA SER A 347 6.29 -8.14 -6.64
C SER A 347 6.26 -6.74 -6.05
N THR A 348 6.79 -6.61 -4.84
CA THR A 348 7.09 -5.30 -4.23
C THR A 348 8.56 -4.92 -4.42
N GLN A 349 9.39 -5.86 -4.88
CA GLN A 349 10.76 -5.58 -5.28
C GLN A 349 10.81 -4.84 -6.63
N GLY A 350 11.77 -3.93 -6.75
CA GLY A 350 12.10 -3.30 -8.03
C GLY A 350 11.43 -1.95 -8.28
N VAL A 351 10.96 -1.26 -7.24
CA VAL A 351 10.58 0.16 -7.38
C VAL A 351 11.88 0.98 -7.53
N GLU A 352 11.89 1.92 -8.48
CA GLU A 352 12.98 2.90 -8.57
C GLU A 352 13.10 3.69 -7.27
N ALA A 353 14.33 3.87 -6.79
CA ALA A 353 14.57 4.63 -5.59
C ALA A 353 14.34 6.12 -5.83
N THR A 354 13.29 6.66 -5.22
CA THR A 354 13.00 8.10 -5.22
C THR A 354 13.66 8.82 -4.04
N GLY A 355 14.06 8.07 -3.01
CA GLY A 355 14.71 8.61 -1.84
C GLY A 355 15.44 7.55 -1.00
N ALA A 356 15.86 7.96 0.18
CA ALA A 356 16.46 7.08 1.17
C ALA A 356 16.06 7.50 2.58
N LYS A 357 15.79 6.50 3.43
CA LYS A 357 15.46 6.68 4.84
C LYS A 357 16.56 6.09 5.71
N VAL A 358 16.95 6.83 6.75
CA VAL A 358 17.91 6.35 7.74
C VAL A 358 17.20 6.06 9.06
N SER A 359 17.43 4.86 9.57
CA SER A 359 16.94 4.41 10.88
C SER A 359 18.09 3.84 11.70
N ASN A 360 17.91 3.73 13.01
CA ASN A 360 18.86 3.04 13.87
C ASN A 360 18.12 2.09 14.81
N SER A 361 18.85 1.13 15.37
CA SER A 361 18.29 0.10 16.24
C SER A 361 18.14 0.55 17.71
N LEU A 362 18.11 1.85 18.00
CA LEU A 362 17.87 2.33 19.35
C LEU A 362 16.42 2.00 19.76
N PRO A 363 16.18 1.50 20.98
CA PRO A 363 14.83 1.38 21.50
C PRO A 363 14.14 2.74 21.50
N GLU A 364 12.83 2.73 21.33
CA GLU A 364 12.00 3.92 21.48
C GLU A 364 12.25 4.57 22.85
N ASN A 365 12.30 5.90 22.89
CA ASN A 365 12.60 6.71 24.09
C ASN A 365 14.00 6.51 24.71
N ALA A 366 14.87 5.68 24.13
CA ALA A 366 16.26 5.57 24.58
C ALA A 366 17.08 6.79 24.15
N THR A 367 17.83 7.35 25.09
CA THR A 367 18.80 8.44 24.84
C THR A 367 20.25 7.94 24.88
N HIS A 368 20.47 6.78 25.51
CA HIS A 368 21.75 6.17 25.75
C HIS A 368 21.73 4.66 25.46
N VAL A 369 22.91 4.08 25.35
CA VAL A 369 23.14 2.67 25.07
C VAL A 369 24.16 2.12 26.07
N ARG A 370 24.00 0.87 26.50
CA ARG A 370 24.98 0.25 27.38
C ARG A 370 26.26 -0.11 26.63
N PHE A 371 27.41 0.09 27.25
CA PHE A 371 28.66 -0.49 26.75
C PHE A 371 28.53 -2.01 26.55
N GLY A 372 29.20 -2.52 25.51
CA GLY A 372 29.08 -3.90 25.05
C GLY A 372 27.86 -4.19 24.17
N SER A 373 26.97 -3.21 23.96
CA SER A 373 25.90 -3.29 22.95
C SER A 373 26.38 -2.74 21.61
N THR A 374 25.62 -3.04 20.56
CA THR A 374 25.85 -2.52 19.20
C THR A 374 24.59 -1.82 18.71
N VAL A 375 24.75 -0.62 18.15
CA VAL A 375 23.67 0.06 17.42
C VAL A 375 23.89 -0.12 15.93
N THR A 376 22.92 -0.73 15.25
CA THR A 376 22.92 -0.85 13.79
C THR A 376 22.19 0.35 13.21
N VAL A 377 22.86 1.10 12.35
CA VAL A 377 22.25 2.16 11.53
C VAL A 377 22.01 1.59 10.15
N THR A 378 20.78 1.74 9.67
CA THR A 378 20.32 1.27 8.36
C THR A 378 20.03 2.48 7.48
N VAL A 379 20.67 2.56 6.33
CA VAL A 379 20.24 3.40 5.20
C VAL A 379 19.46 2.49 4.26
N GLN A 380 18.18 2.80 4.03
CA GLN A 380 17.29 2.02 3.18
C GLN A 380 16.83 2.91 2.03
N LEU A 381 17.05 2.49 0.79
CA LEU A 381 16.44 3.12 -0.37
C LEU A 381 14.92 2.92 -0.31
N VAL A 382 14.20 4.01 -0.57
CA VAL A 382 12.75 4.03 -0.61
C VAL A 382 12.27 4.52 -1.98
N GLY A 383 11.24 3.87 -2.49
CA GLY A 383 10.54 4.26 -3.71
C GLY A 383 9.23 4.98 -3.40
N VAL A 384 8.31 4.94 -4.35
CA VAL A 384 6.95 5.45 -4.17
C VAL A 384 6.26 4.84 -2.95
N ASN A 385 5.48 5.65 -2.23
CA ASN A 385 4.74 5.25 -1.03
C ASN A 385 5.60 4.64 0.10
N GLY A 386 6.92 4.91 0.12
CA GLY A 386 7.83 4.42 1.15
C GLY A 386 8.20 2.93 1.04
N LEU A 387 7.90 2.30 -0.11
CA LEU A 387 8.29 0.92 -0.40
C LEU A 387 9.81 0.76 -0.47
N ARG A 388 10.32 -0.42 -0.13
CA ARG A 388 11.75 -0.73 -0.28
C ARG A 388 12.12 -0.70 -1.77
N ALA A 389 13.05 0.17 -2.12
CA ALA A 389 13.55 0.30 -3.49
C ALA A 389 14.86 -0.46 -3.68
N VAL A 390 15.16 -0.79 -4.93
CA VAL A 390 16.46 -1.32 -5.34
C VAL A 390 17.39 -0.17 -5.78
N PRO A 391 18.72 -0.37 -5.82
CA PRO A 391 19.62 0.64 -6.36
C PRO A 391 19.29 0.99 -7.82
N PRO A 392 19.42 2.26 -8.25
CA PRO A 392 19.37 2.65 -9.65
C PRO A 392 20.39 1.87 -10.50
N GLU A 393 20.23 1.85 -11.84
CA GLU A 393 21.13 1.11 -12.74
C GLU A 393 22.61 1.52 -12.61
N ASP A 394 22.86 2.82 -12.40
CA ASP A 394 24.21 3.37 -12.17
C ASP A 394 24.73 3.13 -10.73
N GLY A 395 23.93 2.45 -9.91
CA GLY A 395 24.16 2.20 -8.49
C GLY A 395 23.79 3.39 -7.60
N ALA A 396 23.78 3.15 -6.29
CA ALA A 396 23.67 4.19 -5.28
C ALA A 396 24.82 4.05 -4.28
N SER A 397 25.31 5.18 -3.77
CA SER A 397 26.39 5.20 -2.78
C SER A 397 26.23 6.38 -1.84
N TYR A 398 26.58 6.15 -0.57
CA TYR A 398 26.52 7.16 0.47
C TYR A 398 27.86 7.31 1.14
N THR A 399 28.26 8.56 1.39
CA THR A 399 29.38 8.88 2.27
C THR A 399 28.89 8.78 3.70
N ILE A 400 29.44 7.83 4.45
CA ILE A 400 29.16 7.63 5.86
C ILE A 400 30.35 8.13 6.65
N ARG A 401 30.14 9.20 7.41
CA ARG A 401 31.11 9.73 8.36
C ARG A 401 30.67 9.38 9.78
N ARG A 402 31.57 8.79 10.55
CA ARG A 402 31.36 8.38 11.95
C ARG A 402 32.50 8.94 12.80
N GLU A 403 32.17 9.52 13.94
CA GLU A 403 33.10 10.11 14.88
C GLU A 403 32.75 9.70 16.30
N ALA A 404 33.71 9.15 17.05
CA ALA A 404 33.55 8.83 18.46
C ALA A 404 34.34 9.83 19.30
N PHE A 405 33.67 10.39 20.29
CA PHE A 405 34.24 11.28 21.29
C PHE A 405 34.13 10.60 22.64
N ASN A 406 35.26 10.29 23.27
CA ASN A 406 35.26 9.61 24.56
C ASN A 406 35.48 10.62 25.66
N GLN A 407 34.77 10.43 26.76
CA GLN A 407 35.01 11.13 28.00
C GLN A 407 35.10 10.08 29.11
N ILE A 408 36.21 10.12 29.84
CA ILE A 408 36.38 9.34 31.07
C ILE A 408 35.88 10.22 32.22
N ASP A 409 35.19 9.62 33.17
CA ASP A 409 34.63 10.26 34.36
C ASP A 409 33.78 11.51 34.01
N GLY A 410 32.85 11.39 33.07
CA GLY A 410 31.90 12.46 32.75
C GLY A 410 31.26 12.39 31.37
N THR A 411 30.46 13.42 31.07
CA THR A 411 29.64 13.47 29.86
C THR A 411 30.43 13.72 28.57
N ALA A 412 30.24 12.87 27.58
CA ALA A 412 30.85 13.00 26.27
C ALA A 412 30.15 14.08 25.43
N THR A 413 30.95 14.98 24.86
CA THR A 413 30.45 16.08 24.02
C THR A 413 31.25 16.14 22.72
N PRO A 414 30.78 16.88 21.69
CA PRO A 414 31.58 17.12 20.49
C PRO A 414 32.90 17.88 20.74
N SER A 415 33.11 18.41 21.95
CA SER A 415 34.37 19.01 22.42
C SER A 415 35.28 18.05 23.17
N SER A 416 34.79 16.85 23.54
CA SER A 416 35.60 15.81 24.17
C SER A 416 36.66 15.26 23.20
N PRO A 417 37.69 14.55 23.68
CA PRO A 417 38.70 13.94 22.80
C PRO A 417 38.10 13.03 21.72
N LEU A 418 38.34 13.37 20.45
CA LEU A 418 38.02 12.52 19.31
C LEU A 418 38.95 11.30 19.31
N THR A 419 38.39 10.11 19.52
CA THR A 419 39.13 8.85 19.62
C THR A 419 39.08 8.04 18.33
N GLN A 420 37.95 8.10 17.62
CA GLN A 420 37.75 7.42 16.35
C GLN A 420 37.11 8.36 15.33
N ARG A 421 37.61 8.31 14.10
CA ARG A 421 36.96 8.92 12.94
C ARG A 421 37.10 7.99 11.75
N THR A 422 35.99 7.69 11.11
CA THR A 422 35.94 6.94 9.86
C THR A 422 35.06 7.69 8.88
N THR A 423 35.55 7.81 7.64
CA THR A 423 34.77 8.31 6.51
C THR A 423 34.95 7.34 5.37
N GLU A 424 33.86 6.80 4.87
CA GLU A 424 33.87 5.84 3.77
C GLU A 424 32.71 6.11 2.82
N VAL A 425 32.91 5.77 1.55
CA VAL A 425 31.84 5.73 0.56
C VAL A 425 31.41 4.28 0.47
N VAL A 426 30.16 4.00 0.81
CA VAL A 426 29.59 2.64 0.81
C VAL A 426 28.55 2.56 -0.28
N ALA A 427 28.69 1.54 -1.12
CA ALA A 427 27.69 1.23 -2.13
C ALA A 427 26.49 0.54 -1.47
N VAL A 428 25.30 0.89 -1.92
CA VAL A 428 24.07 0.20 -1.54
C VAL A 428 24.11 -1.22 -2.11
N ASP A 429 23.70 -2.20 -1.30
CA ASP A 429 23.63 -3.59 -1.75
C ASP A 429 22.44 -3.87 -2.68
N ASP A 430 22.37 -5.07 -3.24
CA ASP A 430 21.30 -5.50 -4.17
C ASP A 430 19.90 -5.48 -3.52
N THR A 431 19.80 -5.34 -2.20
CA THR A 431 18.54 -5.22 -1.45
C THR A 431 18.12 -3.77 -1.20
N GLY A 432 18.90 -2.80 -1.71
CA GLY A 432 18.65 -1.38 -1.51
C GLY A 432 19.09 -0.88 -0.14
N LYS A 433 19.99 -1.59 0.54
CA LYS A 433 20.37 -1.28 1.93
C LYS A 433 21.87 -1.01 2.11
N ILE A 434 22.19 -0.20 3.11
CA ILE A 434 23.49 -0.15 3.77
C ILE A 434 23.28 -0.32 5.27
N GLU A 435 24.05 -1.21 5.89
CA GLU A 435 24.15 -1.30 7.35
C GLU A 435 25.55 -0.96 7.82
N PHE A 436 25.62 -0.15 8.88
CA PHE A 436 26.84 0.04 9.62
C PHE A 436 26.57 0.05 11.12
N THR A 437 27.56 -0.35 11.90
CA THR A 437 27.46 -0.42 13.35
C THR A 437 28.18 0.74 14.03
N LEU A 438 27.65 1.09 15.20
CA LEU A 438 28.28 1.90 16.21
C LEU A 438 28.47 1.00 17.44
N ASP A 439 29.70 0.88 17.90
CA ASP A 439 30.04 0.03 19.03
C ASP A 439 30.57 0.90 20.18
N GLY A 440 30.13 0.59 21.40
CA GLY A 440 30.62 1.23 22.61
C GLY A 440 31.42 0.23 23.43
N VAL A 441 32.75 0.31 23.33
CA VAL A 441 33.64 -0.39 24.27
C VAL A 441 34.03 0.62 25.34
N ASP A 442 33.71 0.28 26.58
CA ASP A 442 34.10 1.05 27.77
C ASP A 442 35.59 1.46 27.70
N PRO A 443 35.89 2.77 27.71
CA PRO A 443 37.26 3.27 27.62
C PRO A 443 38.13 2.94 28.86
N GLU A 444 37.53 2.64 30.02
CA GLU A 444 38.22 2.30 31.27
C GLU A 444 37.67 1.01 31.92
N SER A 445 37.59 -0.07 31.13
CA SER A 445 37.08 -1.40 31.57
C SER A 445 37.70 -2.06 32.83
N ASN A 446 38.75 -1.49 33.43
CA ASN A 446 39.47 -2.05 34.57
C ASN A 446 39.18 -1.33 35.90
N ASP A 447 38.15 -0.50 35.97
CA ASP A 447 37.83 0.20 37.21
C ASP A 447 37.18 -0.72 38.26
N THR A 448 37.91 -0.93 39.35
CA THR A 448 37.38 -1.47 40.59
C THR A 448 37.42 -0.39 41.66
N GLY A 449 36.61 0.66 41.54
CA GLY A 449 36.46 1.65 42.62
C GLY A 449 36.02 3.08 42.29
N ASP A 450 35.97 3.54 41.05
CA ASP A 450 35.34 4.83 40.72
C ASP A 450 33.82 4.69 40.51
N THR A 451 33.11 5.79 40.78
CA THR A 451 31.65 5.95 40.70
C THR A 451 31.26 6.95 39.61
N ALA A 452 32.22 7.47 38.85
CA ALA A 452 31.95 8.38 37.76
C ALA A 452 31.63 7.59 36.48
N ASP A 453 30.64 8.07 35.74
CA ASP A 453 30.15 7.42 34.53
C ASP A 453 31.08 7.75 33.34
N ASP A 454 31.41 6.74 32.55
CA ASP A 454 32.13 6.89 31.30
C ASP A 454 31.16 7.03 30.13
N GLU A 455 31.50 7.87 29.15
CA GLU A 455 30.68 8.07 27.97
C GLU A 455 31.48 8.02 26.65
N ILE A 456 30.85 7.43 25.64
CA ILE A 456 31.25 7.56 24.23
C ILE A 456 30.10 8.17 23.45
N LEU A 457 30.28 9.39 22.97
CA LEU A 457 29.39 10.03 22.02
C LEU A 457 29.81 9.65 20.61
N TRP A 458 28.99 8.84 19.93
CA TRP A 458 29.06 8.68 18.49
C TRP A 458 28.27 9.76 17.78
N ARG A 459 28.87 10.32 16.73
CA ARG A 459 28.24 11.23 15.79
C ARG A 459 28.35 10.66 14.39
N TYR A 460 27.23 10.56 13.68
CA TYR A 460 27.25 10.14 12.29
C TYR A 460 26.54 11.11 11.35
N THR A 461 27.05 11.18 10.13
CA THR A 461 26.47 11.93 9.01
C THR A 461 26.43 11.01 7.80
N VAL A 462 25.30 11.01 7.10
CA VAL A 462 25.13 10.26 5.85
C VAL A 462 24.84 11.25 4.73
N THR A 463 25.64 11.20 3.67
CA THR A 463 25.52 12.15 2.54
C THR A 463 25.48 11.37 1.22
N PRO A 464 24.50 11.63 0.33
CA PRO A 464 24.45 10.99 -0.98
C PRO A 464 25.69 11.33 -1.81
N VAL A 465 26.15 10.39 -2.64
CA VAL A 465 27.28 10.58 -3.56
C VAL A 465 26.77 10.61 -5.00
N GLY A 466 27.21 11.60 -5.77
CA GLY A 466 26.81 11.75 -7.17
C GLY A 466 25.30 11.95 -7.31
N GLU A 467 24.67 11.12 -8.12
CA GLU A 467 23.22 11.15 -8.40
C GLU A 467 22.45 10.13 -7.53
N SER A 468 23.03 9.69 -6.41
CA SER A 468 22.34 8.79 -5.48
C SER A 468 21.07 9.44 -4.92
N PRO A 469 20.00 8.66 -4.64
CA PRO A 469 18.74 9.17 -4.10
C PRO A 469 18.94 10.04 -2.85
N LEU A 470 18.19 11.15 -2.79
CA LEU A 470 18.26 12.07 -1.66
C LEU A 470 17.62 11.46 -0.41
N MET A 471 18.09 11.88 0.77
CA MET A 471 17.45 11.46 2.01
C MET A 471 16.12 12.20 2.18
N ASP A 472 15.10 11.50 2.71
CA ASP A 472 13.82 12.12 3.07
C ASP A 472 14.02 13.25 4.09
N GLU A 473 14.92 13.02 5.04
CA GLU A 473 15.34 13.99 6.06
C GLU A 473 16.87 14.08 6.11
N PRO A 474 17.46 15.29 6.24
CA PRO A 474 18.91 15.45 6.34
C PRO A 474 19.50 14.70 7.54
N VAL A 475 20.42 13.76 7.28
CA VAL A 475 21.08 12.97 8.32
C VAL A 475 22.44 13.60 8.64
N GLU A 476 22.43 14.66 9.43
CA GLU A 476 23.63 15.40 9.82
C GLU A 476 23.85 15.36 11.33
N ASN A 477 25.03 14.90 11.75
CA ASN A 477 25.49 14.95 13.13
C ASN A 477 24.55 14.23 14.13
N VAL A 478 23.89 13.15 13.69
CA VAL A 478 23.03 12.33 14.56
C VAL A 478 23.87 11.70 15.66
N GLN A 479 23.40 11.77 16.90
CA GLN A 479 24.15 11.41 18.09
C GLN A 479 23.63 10.11 18.71
N VAL A 480 24.56 9.27 19.15
CA VAL A 480 24.29 8.04 19.92
C VAL A 480 25.30 7.98 21.05
N VAL A 481 24.85 7.94 22.29
CA VAL A 481 25.73 7.92 23.47
C VAL A 481 25.78 6.52 24.07
N PHE A 482 26.97 5.99 24.30
CA PHE A 482 27.19 4.77 25.06
C PHE A 482 27.72 5.11 26.44
N THR A 483 27.24 4.42 27.47
CA THR A 483 27.67 4.65 28.86
C THR A 483 27.51 3.39 29.72
N ASP A 484 28.23 3.34 30.83
CA ASP A 484 28.07 2.39 31.93
C ASP A 484 27.18 2.93 33.06
N ALA A 485 26.69 4.17 32.96
CA ALA A 485 25.89 4.82 33.99
C ALA A 485 24.76 3.93 34.52
N ASP A 486 24.52 4.00 35.83
CA ASP A 486 23.39 3.32 36.44
C ASP A 486 22.07 3.78 35.78
N PRO A 487 21.06 2.90 35.64
CA PRO A 487 19.74 3.30 35.15
C PRO A 487 19.19 4.51 35.92
N VAL A 488 18.72 5.51 35.19
CA VAL A 488 18.00 6.68 35.71
C VAL A 488 16.72 6.84 34.89
N ALA A 489 15.61 7.12 35.56
CA ALA A 489 14.36 7.44 34.88
C ALA A 489 14.53 8.70 34.01
N THR A 490 14.34 8.56 32.69
CA THR A 490 14.44 9.68 31.74
C THR A 490 13.13 10.00 31.05
N THR A 491 12.20 9.04 31.00
CA THR A 491 10.88 9.26 30.43
C THR A 491 9.80 8.76 31.38
N ILE A 492 8.64 9.38 31.27
CA ILE A 492 7.39 8.89 31.85
C ILE A 492 6.34 9.08 30.77
N ASP A 493 5.58 8.03 30.48
CA ASP A 493 4.46 8.07 29.55
C ASP A 493 3.19 7.76 30.33
N LEU A 494 2.19 8.65 30.23
CA LEU A 494 0.90 8.49 30.86
C LEU A 494 -0.13 7.98 29.85
N ALA A 495 -0.87 6.96 30.27
CA ALA A 495 -2.00 6.44 29.53
C ALA A 495 -3.22 6.29 30.46
N THR A 496 -4.37 6.78 30.02
CA THR A 496 -5.65 6.52 30.67
C THR A 496 -6.28 5.26 30.07
N GLN A 497 -7.05 4.51 30.85
CA GLN A 497 -7.74 3.32 30.31
C GLN A 497 -8.99 3.66 29.50
N VAL A 498 -9.50 4.88 29.66
CA VAL A 498 -10.68 5.43 29.00
C VAL A 498 -10.45 6.93 28.76
N LYS A 499 -10.98 7.50 27.69
CA LYS A 499 -10.84 8.95 27.39
C LYS A 499 -11.67 9.83 28.34
N TYR A 500 -12.76 9.30 28.91
CA TYR A 500 -13.60 10.03 29.87
C TYR A 500 -14.29 9.11 30.89
N LEU A 501 -14.76 9.71 31.99
CA LEU A 501 -15.73 9.12 32.92
C LEU A 501 -16.83 10.13 33.23
N ARG A 502 -18.02 9.64 33.61
CA ARG A 502 -19.09 10.52 34.08
C ARG A 502 -18.68 11.19 35.40
N ALA A 503 -18.88 12.50 35.49
CA ALA A 503 -18.61 13.30 36.68
C ALA A 503 -19.44 12.84 37.90
N ALA A 504 -19.00 13.20 39.11
CA ALA A 504 -19.68 12.78 40.33
C ALA A 504 -21.10 13.35 40.40
N ARG A 505 -22.06 12.54 40.86
CA ARG A 505 -23.45 13.02 41.08
C ARG A 505 -23.60 13.88 42.33
N SER A 506 -22.62 13.84 43.22
CA SER A 506 -22.55 14.61 44.46
C SER A 506 -21.10 14.67 44.93
N SER A 507 -20.68 15.80 45.50
CA SER A 507 -19.36 15.98 46.11
C SER A 507 -19.05 15.03 47.26
N THR A 508 -20.06 14.32 47.79
CA THR A 508 -19.89 13.31 48.86
C THR A 508 -19.63 11.90 48.34
N ARG A 509 -19.65 11.69 47.02
CA ARG A 509 -19.43 10.38 46.37
C ARG A 509 -18.49 10.55 45.17
N PRO A 510 -17.17 10.61 45.42
CA PRO A 510 -16.20 10.84 44.36
C PRO A 510 -16.14 9.65 43.39
N VAL A 511 -15.76 9.93 42.15
CA VAL A 511 -15.55 8.90 41.11
C VAL A 511 -14.06 8.61 41.02
N SER A 512 -13.70 7.34 41.12
CA SER A 512 -12.30 6.92 41.03
C SER A 512 -11.93 6.53 39.60
N ASN A 513 -10.70 6.85 39.22
CA ASN A 513 -10.07 6.43 37.98
C ASN A 513 -8.64 5.94 38.23
N VAL A 514 -8.03 5.35 37.21
CA VAL A 514 -6.64 4.91 37.22
C VAL A 514 -5.95 5.43 35.97
N VAL A 515 -4.79 6.06 36.16
CA VAL A 515 -3.82 6.31 35.09
C VAL A 515 -2.69 5.29 35.20
N ILE A 516 -2.19 4.84 34.06
CA ILE A 516 -1.02 3.97 33.96
C ILE A 516 0.15 4.86 33.60
N ALA A 517 1.13 4.94 34.48
CA ALA A 517 2.40 5.60 34.21
C ALA A 517 3.44 4.54 33.85
N THR A 518 4.06 4.66 32.69
CA THR A 518 5.17 3.82 32.24
C THR A 518 6.44 4.63 32.31
N VAL A 519 7.40 4.21 33.13
CA VAL A 519 8.68 4.90 33.29
C VAL A 519 9.74 4.04 32.63
N THR A 520 10.50 4.62 31.69
CA THR A 520 11.69 3.99 31.13
C THR A 520 12.96 4.72 31.54
N ASP A 521 14.05 3.97 31.58
CA ASP A 521 15.38 4.49 31.83
C ASP A 521 15.99 5.09 30.55
N GLN A 522 17.19 5.67 30.68
CA GLN A 522 17.91 6.26 29.55
C GLN A 522 18.22 5.26 28.43
N TYR A 523 18.13 3.95 28.70
CA TYR A 523 18.35 2.86 27.76
C TYR A 523 17.05 2.32 27.15
N GLY A 524 15.91 2.99 27.39
CA GLY A 524 14.58 2.57 26.94
C GLY A 524 14.06 1.32 27.65
N GLN A 525 14.67 0.91 28.77
CA GLN A 525 14.24 -0.26 29.53
C GLN A 525 13.25 0.13 30.63
N PRO A 526 12.35 -0.77 31.03
CA PRO A 526 11.40 -0.46 32.09
C PRO A 526 12.09 -0.15 33.43
N PHE A 527 11.84 1.02 34.00
CA PHE A 527 12.52 1.49 35.20
C PHE A 527 11.75 1.13 36.47
N ARG A 528 12.31 0.24 37.28
CA ARG A 528 11.68 -0.26 38.52
C ARG A 528 11.95 0.64 39.72
N GLY A 529 10.93 0.86 40.54
CA GLY A 529 11.05 1.55 41.83
C GLY A 529 10.98 3.07 41.74
N ALA A 530 10.68 3.64 40.57
CA ALA A 530 10.36 5.06 40.44
C ALA A 530 9.12 5.40 41.26
N SER A 531 9.20 6.43 42.10
CA SER A 531 8.07 6.95 42.87
C SER A 531 7.28 7.92 42.02
N VAL A 532 6.19 7.46 41.42
CA VAL A 532 5.30 8.28 40.61
C VAL A 532 4.42 9.13 41.53
N VAL A 533 4.45 10.44 41.30
CA VAL A 533 3.55 11.40 41.96
C VAL A 533 2.64 11.99 40.89
N LEU A 534 1.33 11.97 41.15
CA LEU A 534 0.31 12.50 40.26
C LEU A 534 -0.31 13.76 40.89
N GLU A 535 -0.50 14.79 40.08
CA GLU A 535 -1.19 16.02 40.45
C GLU A 535 -2.18 16.47 39.37
N SER A 536 -3.24 17.15 39.79
CA SER A 536 -4.15 17.87 38.89
C SER A 536 -3.72 19.33 38.86
N THR A 537 -3.25 19.78 37.70
CA THR A 537 -2.76 21.17 37.51
C THR A 537 -3.89 22.16 37.24
N THR A 538 -5.08 21.65 36.94
CA THR A 538 -6.27 22.46 36.62
C THR A 538 -7.26 22.54 37.79
N HIS A 539 -7.44 21.48 38.58
CA HIS A 539 -8.51 21.39 39.59
C HIS A 539 -8.08 20.68 40.89
N ALA A 540 -6.94 21.06 41.46
CA ALA A 540 -6.36 20.45 42.66
C ALA A 540 -7.30 20.36 43.89
N GLU A 541 -8.31 21.24 44.02
CA GLU A 541 -9.23 21.27 45.17
C GLU A 541 -10.25 20.12 45.17
N LEU A 542 -10.53 19.52 44.01
CA LEU A 542 -11.54 18.47 43.83
C LEU A 542 -10.92 17.09 43.55
N PHE A 543 -9.60 17.06 43.40
CA PHE A 543 -8.77 15.90 43.10
C PHE A 543 -8.25 15.27 44.39
N GLU A 544 -8.54 13.98 44.56
CA GLU A 544 -8.08 13.17 45.69
C GLU A 544 -7.10 12.11 45.19
N TYR A 545 -5.87 12.18 45.69
CA TYR A 545 -4.79 11.28 45.33
C TYR A 545 -4.46 10.33 46.48
N SER A 546 -4.34 9.04 46.19
CA SER A 546 -4.06 8.00 47.19
C SER A 546 -2.61 7.97 47.69
N GLY A 547 -1.71 8.76 47.09
CA GLY A 547 -0.30 8.89 47.46
C GLY A 547 0.65 8.19 46.49
N PRO A 548 1.97 8.43 46.60
CA PRO A 548 2.99 7.95 45.65
C PRO A 548 2.91 6.44 45.40
N VAL A 549 2.98 6.05 44.13
CA VAL A 549 3.00 4.64 43.71
C VAL A 549 4.33 4.32 43.06
N THR A 550 4.95 3.21 43.47
CA THR A 550 6.22 2.78 42.89
C THR A 550 6.02 1.89 41.67
N THR A 551 6.85 2.07 40.64
CA THR A 551 6.82 1.24 39.44
C THR A 551 7.27 -0.19 39.74
N GLY A 552 6.57 -1.15 39.11
CA GLY A 552 6.90 -2.59 39.18
C GLY A 552 8.10 -2.97 38.32
N SER A 553 8.34 -4.28 38.17
CA SER A 553 9.41 -4.80 37.29
C SER A 553 9.17 -4.51 35.80
N SER A 554 7.94 -4.18 35.42
CA SER A 554 7.55 -3.76 34.07
C SER A 554 7.69 -2.25 33.86
N GLY A 555 8.29 -1.49 34.78
CA GLY A 555 8.40 -0.02 34.68
C GLY A 555 7.07 0.73 34.84
N THR A 556 5.96 0.00 35.00
CA THR A 556 4.62 0.59 35.10
C THR A 556 4.17 0.78 36.54
N ALA A 557 3.48 1.88 36.81
CA ALA A 557 2.71 2.13 38.02
C ALA A 557 1.24 2.39 37.68
N ARG A 558 0.32 1.73 38.38
CA ARG A 558 -1.13 1.99 38.29
C ARG A 558 -1.49 2.98 39.39
N VAL A 559 -1.78 4.21 39.01
CA VAL A 559 -1.98 5.31 39.94
C VAL A 559 -3.47 5.62 40.05
N GLY A 560 -4.05 5.29 41.21
CA GLY A 560 -5.46 5.54 41.49
C GLY A 560 -5.68 6.95 42.05
N TYR A 561 -6.64 7.65 41.48
CA TYR A 561 -7.08 8.97 41.93
C TYR A 561 -8.61 9.04 41.88
N SER A 562 -9.19 10.05 42.53
CA SER A 562 -10.62 10.29 42.45
C SER A 562 -10.95 11.76 42.35
N HIS A 563 -12.08 12.06 41.72
CA HIS A 563 -12.56 13.42 41.54
C HIS A 563 -13.95 13.57 42.15
N SER A 564 -14.15 14.63 42.94
CA SER A 564 -15.40 14.92 43.66
C SER A 564 -16.27 15.99 42.97
N GLY A 565 -15.77 16.62 41.91
CA GLY A 565 -16.53 17.63 41.16
C GLY A 565 -17.73 17.04 40.43
N THR A 566 -18.82 17.81 40.42
CA THR A 566 -20.10 17.42 39.80
C THR A 566 -20.35 18.08 38.46
N GLN A 567 -19.38 18.86 37.96
CA GLN A 567 -19.47 19.57 36.68
C GLN A 567 -18.61 18.87 35.64
N GLY A 568 -18.96 19.13 34.37
CA GLY A 568 -18.19 18.70 33.23
C GLY A 568 -16.90 19.50 33.16
N ILE A 569 -15.73 18.85 33.14
CA ILE A 569 -14.42 19.51 33.06
C ILE A 569 -13.42 18.70 32.21
N ARG A 570 -12.45 19.40 31.63
CA ARG A 570 -11.17 18.84 31.18
C ARG A 570 -10.16 18.97 32.30
N GLU A 571 -9.63 17.85 32.78
CA GLU A 571 -8.63 17.78 33.83
C GLU A 571 -7.29 17.36 33.24
N THR A 572 -6.29 18.25 33.31
CA THR A 572 -4.90 17.90 33.00
C THR A 572 -4.24 17.27 34.22
N LEU A 573 -3.79 16.03 34.05
CA LEU A 573 -3.05 15.26 35.04
C LEU A 573 -1.57 15.29 34.68
N THR A 574 -0.74 15.72 35.61
CA THR A 574 0.72 15.71 35.44
C THR A 574 1.32 14.68 36.39
N ALA A 575 2.14 13.78 35.86
CA ALA A 575 2.94 12.88 36.66
C ALA A 575 4.40 13.32 36.66
N THR A 576 5.04 13.21 37.81
CA THR A 576 6.47 13.54 37.99
C THR A 576 7.23 12.35 38.54
N VAL A 577 8.39 12.06 37.94
CA VAL A 577 9.38 11.09 38.42
C VAL A 577 10.77 11.71 38.28
N ALA A 578 11.48 11.87 39.40
CA ALA A 578 12.87 12.33 39.42
C ALA A 578 13.17 13.61 38.60
N GLY A 579 12.18 14.50 38.43
CA GLY A 579 12.30 15.74 37.67
C GLY A 579 11.86 15.66 36.20
N VAL A 580 11.56 14.45 35.71
CA VAL A 580 10.89 14.21 34.43
C VAL A 580 9.38 14.27 34.66
N THR A 581 8.66 14.91 33.73
CA THR A 581 7.21 15.05 33.80
C THR A 581 6.56 14.68 32.50
N ASP A 582 5.36 14.12 32.60
CA ASP A 582 4.44 13.95 31.48
C ASP A 582 3.04 14.33 31.92
N SER A 583 2.23 14.77 30.96
CA SER A 583 0.87 15.25 31.22
C SER A 583 -0.12 14.65 30.24
N ILE A 584 -1.28 14.26 30.76
CA ILE A 584 -2.39 13.75 29.96
C ILE A 584 -3.67 14.48 30.34
N ASP A 585 -4.46 14.83 29.33
CA ASP A 585 -5.79 15.36 29.54
C ASP A 585 -6.79 14.21 29.74
N PHE A 586 -7.65 14.37 30.73
CA PHE A 586 -8.74 13.45 31.03
C PHE A 586 -10.06 14.21 31.19
N LEU A 587 -11.15 13.63 30.71
CA LEU A 587 -12.46 14.27 30.72
C LEU A 587 -13.36 13.72 31.83
N TRP A 588 -13.83 14.61 32.71
CA TRP A 588 -14.96 14.33 33.59
C TRP A 588 -16.22 14.89 32.96
N ALA A 589 -17.06 14.04 32.38
CA ALA A 589 -18.20 14.48 31.60
C ALA A 589 -19.48 14.53 32.47
N ALA A 590 -20.15 15.67 32.56
CA ALA A 590 -21.41 15.77 33.30
C ALA A 590 -22.60 15.23 32.49
N ASP A 591 -23.59 14.70 33.22
CA ASP A 591 -24.92 14.45 32.65
C ASP A 591 -25.58 15.79 32.29
N PRO A 592 -26.34 15.87 31.17
CA PRO A 592 -27.05 17.08 30.80
C PRO A 592 -28.08 17.45 31.89
N GLN A 593 -28.19 18.74 32.21
CA GLN A 593 -29.14 19.20 33.22
C GLN A 593 -30.60 18.99 32.73
N PRO A 594 -31.53 18.54 33.60
CA PRO A 594 -32.93 18.39 33.22
C PRO A 594 -33.53 19.72 32.74
N GLY A 595 -34.07 19.74 31.50
CA GLY A 595 -34.63 20.96 30.90
C GLY A 595 -33.62 21.83 30.14
N PHE A 596 -32.39 21.36 29.96
CA PHE A 596 -31.44 21.91 28.99
C PHE A 596 -31.84 21.45 27.58
N GLU A 597 -33.01 21.87 27.10
CA GLU A 597 -33.37 21.80 25.69
C GLU A 597 -32.76 23.06 25.03
N VAL A 598 -31.55 22.96 24.49
CA VAL A 598 -31.09 24.00 23.55
C VAL A 598 -31.85 23.75 22.26
N THR A 599 -33.03 24.36 22.17
CA THR A 599 -33.76 24.48 20.91
C THR A 599 -32.91 25.26 19.91
N THR A 600 -32.20 24.53 19.06
CA THR A 600 -31.84 24.89 17.68
C THR A 600 -31.52 26.37 17.43
N SER A 601 -30.54 26.92 18.15
CA SER A 601 -29.88 28.16 17.72
C SER A 601 -28.44 27.88 17.28
N GLY A 602 -28.27 26.92 16.36
CA GLY A 602 -27.08 26.79 15.50
C GLY A 602 -25.71 26.93 16.18
N GLY A 603 -25.52 26.33 17.36
CA GLY A 603 -24.22 26.29 18.02
C GLY A 603 -23.36 25.17 17.47
N THR A 604 -22.08 25.45 17.25
CA THR A 604 -21.04 24.46 16.96
C THR A 604 -20.33 24.09 18.26
N TYR A 605 -20.23 22.78 18.54
CA TYR A 605 -19.66 22.22 19.76
C TYR A 605 -18.46 21.34 19.40
N GLU A 606 -17.35 21.47 20.13
CA GLU A 606 -16.19 20.60 19.91
C GLU A 606 -16.46 19.20 20.49
N VAL A 607 -16.22 18.16 19.71
CA VAL A 607 -16.22 16.76 20.17
C VAL A 607 -14.91 16.50 20.90
N LEU A 608 -15.01 16.17 22.18
CA LEU A 608 -13.86 15.93 23.04
C LEU A 608 -13.51 14.43 23.15
N ALA A 609 -14.52 13.56 23.07
CA ALA A 609 -14.37 12.11 23.08
C ALA A 609 -15.64 11.43 22.56
N ALA A 610 -15.55 10.18 22.13
CA ALA A 610 -16.69 9.35 21.79
C ALA A 610 -16.49 7.90 22.29
N ASP A 611 -17.60 7.24 22.58
CA ASP A 611 -17.67 5.82 22.89
C ASP A 611 -18.84 5.20 22.12
N PRO A 612 -18.57 4.69 20.89
CA PRO A 612 -19.60 4.07 20.07
C PRO A 612 -20.23 2.82 20.69
N GLN A 613 -19.53 2.11 21.57
CA GLN A 613 -20.10 0.94 22.24
C GLN A 613 -21.18 1.30 23.25
N ARG A 614 -21.16 2.54 23.76
CA ARG A 614 -22.17 3.10 24.67
C ARG A 614 -23.12 4.08 23.99
N ASN A 615 -22.95 4.31 22.69
CA ASN A 615 -23.62 5.36 21.93
C ASN A 615 -23.48 6.76 22.59
N GLU A 616 -22.29 7.07 23.10
CA GLU A 616 -22.02 8.32 23.83
C GLU A 616 -21.00 9.19 23.09
N VAL A 617 -21.23 10.50 23.07
CA VAL A 617 -20.27 11.53 22.65
C VAL A 617 -20.11 12.55 23.78
N VAL A 618 -18.89 12.98 24.04
CA VAL A 618 -18.59 14.07 24.97
C VAL A 618 -18.30 15.33 24.18
N VAL A 619 -19.01 16.41 24.49
CA VAL A 619 -18.87 17.70 23.78
C VAL A 619 -18.52 18.83 24.74
N ASP A 620 -17.83 19.86 24.24
CA ASP A 620 -17.70 21.14 24.95
C ASP A 620 -18.83 22.11 24.58
N LEU A 621 -19.66 22.46 25.57
CA LEU A 621 -20.83 23.33 25.39
C LEU A 621 -20.54 24.82 25.35
N THR A 622 -19.35 25.26 25.72
CA THR A 622 -18.98 26.68 25.73
C THR A 622 -17.63 26.81 25.04
N ALA A 623 -17.62 27.36 23.83
CA ALA A 623 -16.39 27.60 23.06
C ALA A 623 -15.29 28.22 23.93
N GLY A 624 -14.35 27.39 24.39
CA GLY A 624 -13.19 27.77 25.19
C GLY A 624 -13.32 27.76 26.72
N PHE A 625 -14.37 27.17 27.33
CA PHE A 625 -14.47 27.07 28.80
C PHE A 625 -14.71 25.65 29.38
N GLY A 626 -14.65 24.58 28.56
CA GLY A 626 -14.32 23.24 29.06
C GLY A 626 -15.45 22.46 29.76
N THR A 627 -16.72 22.72 29.45
CA THR A 627 -17.84 21.98 30.07
C THR A 627 -18.12 20.68 29.35
N ALA A 628 -17.27 19.67 29.59
CA ALA A 628 -17.42 18.33 29.01
C ALA A 628 -18.79 17.72 29.39
N THR A 629 -19.66 17.52 28.41
CA THR A 629 -21.03 17.03 28.63
C THR A 629 -21.28 15.77 27.82
N VAL A 630 -21.85 14.75 28.45
CA VAL A 630 -22.20 13.50 27.76
C VAL A 630 -23.51 13.68 27.00
N VAL A 631 -23.48 13.30 25.73
CA VAL A 631 -24.64 13.21 24.86
C VAL A 631 -24.79 11.78 24.39
N VAL A 632 -26.00 11.23 24.48
CA VAL A 632 -26.32 9.87 24.04
C VAL A 632 -27.05 9.95 22.72
N TYR A 633 -26.66 9.14 21.75
CA TYR A 633 -27.34 9.01 20.45
C TYR A 633 -27.95 7.62 20.28
N ASP A 634 -28.89 7.48 19.35
CA ASP A 634 -29.52 6.22 19.01
C ASP A 634 -29.81 6.09 17.51
N GLY A 635 -30.37 4.95 17.09
CA GLY A 635 -30.67 4.67 15.68
C GLY A 635 -31.84 5.46 15.10
N ASN A 636 -32.56 6.25 15.90
CA ASN A 636 -33.61 7.17 15.43
C ASN A 636 -33.07 8.58 15.16
N ASP A 637 -31.85 8.88 15.57
CA ASP A 637 -31.16 10.12 15.25
C ASP A 637 -30.77 10.19 13.77
N ARG A 638 -30.57 11.42 13.29
CA ARG A 638 -30.07 11.70 11.94
C ARG A 638 -28.75 12.42 12.04
N PHE A 639 -27.74 11.86 11.37
CA PHE A 639 -26.39 12.39 11.39
C PHE A 639 -26.07 13.01 10.04
N ARG A 640 -25.29 14.08 10.03
CA ARG A 640 -24.73 14.65 8.81
C ARG A 640 -23.22 14.85 8.92
N LEU A 641 -22.51 14.65 7.83
CA LEU A 641 -21.09 14.99 7.68
C LEU A 641 -20.99 15.93 6.48
N ASP A 642 -20.36 17.09 6.63
CA ASP A 642 -20.20 18.08 5.56
C ASP A 642 -21.51 18.41 4.82
N GLY A 643 -22.60 18.50 5.58
CA GLY A 643 -23.94 18.80 5.08
C GLY A 643 -24.71 17.64 4.44
N ARG A 644 -24.12 16.43 4.33
CA ARG A 644 -24.78 15.22 3.81
C ARG A 644 -25.30 14.34 4.94
N VAL A 645 -26.53 13.83 4.83
CA VAL A 645 -27.05 12.85 5.79
C VAL A 645 -26.31 11.53 5.64
N VAL A 646 -25.85 10.96 6.74
CA VAL A 646 -25.10 9.70 6.79
C VAL A 646 -25.79 8.69 7.73
N SER A 647 -25.44 7.40 7.60
CA SER A 647 -25.92 6.37 8.52
C SER A 647 -25.25 6.49 9.89
N LEU A 648 -25.87 5.87 10.91
CA LEU A 648 -25.25 5.70 12.23
C LEU A 648 -23.86 5.06 12.14
N SER A 649 -23.69 4.05 11.28
CA SER A 649 -22.41 3.37 11.09
C SER A 649 -21.31 4.28 10.52
N VAL A 650 -21.65 5.15 9.57
CA VAL A 650 -20.73 6.15 9.00
C VAL A 650 -20.38 7.22 10.03
N PHE A 651 -21.36 7.62 10.83
CA PHE A 651 -21.14 8.55 11.93
C PHE A 651 -20.19 7.97 12.99
N GLU A 652 -20.41 6.72 13.38
CA GLU A 652 -19.55 6.00 14.34
C GLU A 652 -18.15 5.75 13.80
N SER A 653 -17.98 5.48 12.50
CA SER A 653 -16.66 5.29 11.89
C SER A 653 -15.84 6.58 11.86
N VAL A 654 -16.47 7.72 11.55
CA VAL A 654 -15.80 9.03 11.59
C VAL A 654 -15.43 9.43 13.00
N LEU A 655 -16.32 9.19 13.98
CA LEU A 655 -15.99 9.41 15.39
C LEU A 655 -14.81 8.54 15.87
N ALA A 656 -14.69 7.31 15.36
CA ALA A 656 -13.61 6.40 15.76
C ALA A 656 -12.25 6.82 15.18
N ASN A 657 -12.21 7.26 13.92
CA ASN A 657 -10.94 7.58 13.22
C ASN A 657 -10.37 8.95 13.60
N GLU A 658 -11.19 10.00 13.64
CA GLU A 658 -10.71 11.38 13.83
C GLU A 658 -10.25 11.66 15.27
N LEU A 659 -10.76 10.91 16.26
CA LEU A 659 -10.41 11.11 17.68
C LEU A 659 -9.06 10.48 18.09
N ASP A 660 -8.43 9.70 17.21
CA ASP A 660 -7.11 9.10 17.47
C ASP A 660 -5.94 9.95 16.91
N ASP A 661 -6.21 10.91 16.01
CA ASP A 661 -5.20 11.75 15.33
C ASP A 661 -5.12 13.20 15.86
N GLU A 662 -5.60 13.48 17.09
CA GLU A 662 -5.74 14.82 17.68
C GLU A 662 -6.59 15.83 16.87
N ALA A 663 -7.36 15.38 15.88
CA ALA A 663 -8.24 16.24 15.10
C ALA A 663 -9.45 16.71 15.94
N SER A 664 -9.79 18.00 15.83
CA SER A 664 -10.96 18.57 16.52
C SER A 664 -12.19 18.49 15.62
N ILE A 665 -13.21 17.74 16.04
CA ILE A 665 -14.46 17.62 15.28
C ILE A 665 -15.51 18.57 15.86
N LEU A 666 -16.31 19.20 14.99
CA LEU A 666 -17.33 20.17 15.38
C LEU A 666 -18.75 19.63 15.17
N LEU A 667 -19.52 19.44 16.24
CA LEU A 667 -20.93 19.04 16.25
C LEU A 667 -21.90 20.23 16.22
N LEU A 668 -22.88 20.22 15.33
CA LEU A 668 -23.98 21.19 15.28
C LEU A 668 -25.25 20.60 15.89
N GLY A 669 -25.47 20.85 17.20
CA GLY A 669 -26.73 20.64 17.91
C GLY A 669 -27.01 19.23 18.47
N TRP A 670 -27.86 19.16 19.50
CA TRP A 670 -28.46 17.94 20.04
C TRP A 670 -29.84 18.24 20.66
N SER A 671 -30.68 17.23 20.86
CA SER A 671 -31.79 17.28 21.84
C SER A 671 -31.84 16.00 22.66
N SER A 672 -32.28 16.11 23.92
CA SER A 672 -32.49 14.95 24.78
C SER A 672 -33.95 14.90 25.23
N ARG A 673 -34.86 14.22 24.51
CA ARG A 673 -36.10 13.71 25.12
C ARG A 673 -36.96 12.72 24.32
N ASP A 674 -37.40 11.72 25.07
CA ASP A 674 -38.60 10.86 24.99
C ASP A 674 -38.85 10.08 23.67
N PRO A 675 -38.53 8.77 23.63
CA PRO A 675 -38.76 7.92 22.44
C PRO A 675 -40.24 7.79 22.05
N ASP A 676 -41.17 8.20 22.93
CA ASP A 676 -42.62 8.10 22.68
C ASP A 676 -43.23 9.38 22.06
N ASN A 677 -42.46 10.46 21.83
CA ASN A 677 -42.98 11.73 21.32
C ASN A 677 -42.23 12.21 20.06
N GLN A 678 -42.66 11.76 18.88
CA GLN A 678 -42.02 12.00 17.57
C GLN A 678 -42.04 13.46 17.04
N ALA A 679 -42.24 14.47 17.88
CA ALA A 679 -42.54 15.84 17.43
C ALA A 679 -41.34 16.77 17.27
N ASP A 680 -40.15 16.46 17.80
CA ASP A 680 -38.94 17.27 17.59
C ASP A 680 -37.75 16.37 17.20
N ARG A 681 -37.44 16.32 15.90
CA ARG A 681 -36.24 15.65 15.37
C ARG A 681 -35.10 16.65 15.30
N THR A 682 -34.07 16.50 16.13
CA THR A 682 -32.79 17.17 15.92
C THR A 682 -31.92 16.37 14.98
N ASP A 683 -31.45 17.00 13.90
CA ASP A 683 -30.36 16.48 13.07
C ASP A 683 -29.03 16.88 13.74
N TRP A 684 -28.08 15.95 13.86
CA TRP A 684 -26.71 16.19 14.30
C TRP A 684 -25.83 16.39 13.07
N PHE A 685 -24.83 17.27 13.10
CA PHE A 685 -23.90 17.44 11.97
C PHE A 685 -22.47 17.56 12.49
N LEU A 686 -21.53 16.78 11.95
CA LEU A 686 -20.09 16.98 12.16
C LEU A 686 -19.53 17.87 11.05
N VAL A 687 -18.62 18.77 11.41
CA VAL A 687 -17.84 19.63 10.52
C VAL A 687 -16.37 19.48 10.93
N SER A 688 -15.48 19.38 9.93
CA SER A 688 -14.02 19.38 10.15
C SER A 688 -13.48 20.76 10.51
#